data_AF-A0A9Q9EWS0-F1
#
_entry.id   AF-A0A9Q9EWS0-F1
#
_cell.length_a   1.000
_cell.length_b   1.000
_cell.length_c   1.000
_cell.angle_alpha   90.00
_cell.angle_beta   90.00
_cell.angle_gamma   90.00
#
_symmetry.space_group_name_H-M   'P 1'
#
loop_
_entity.id
_entity.type
_entity.pdbx_description
1 polymer ?
#
loop_
_entity_poly.entity_id
_entity_poly.type
_entity_poly.pdbx_seq_one_letter_code
_entity_poly.pdbx_strand_id
1 'polypeptide(L)'
;MKKIILISLSLFLLLTNCDHKTLSKQEDINNELKKVVLEIKNKENITAGELRQEDIRAYGFNANVYAINYEKIEADSEKREVYITVSLKKAGTESVSKVFTISGFKAPEQNLSDQELINIEADKVVLSIPDIEKISFDELTTDKLIASGYKKQYSIQYIAKKYNSQKKEVEITFYLTKNHLRSKIRTFTISGFKESLPPQGLIDIKEEYLFSALSLTETKITASAAAKKIKEASNKTIGNFIFEENKILNYDDKKGIFTVYIKGTYKEKPFSKKMRISGFSHPYVNPPESVYKKDLDFTAGIEENLLIDDYIKKANADIENFFKDGLSFMLHKGNRLINEVIVLGEHDSYSMTAELEKIDNTALKIIPIFNIKYKLKTDTDKTEKEEIETFSLAGFLQPVKYFSENDVYIHILNELNKRNDVVKVYPHRFASEFYANAVVTGRPPKELFNDSAIEKYRKLYTEKKPNKYLTFDGLNIGISEPRNGGIEVDDYEGSLSLTYYVASNKIIGDTDNINFALRQNTVKVTGFRQVNEETIKDLFGFSIVKSNDKDGNPGTLNSWRKKYIPENMYLVREQGNKGENDWLTFSNTALDYENNSGFILSLNGDANLHELLANPINKFLSVGRSGELLLITRINLKKERQSDYLEIKMNFLGTGEPITLIRNPYIPRN
;
A
#
# COMPACT_ATOMS: atom_id res chain seq x y z
N MET A 1 -50.75 33.97 -111.49
CA MET A 1 -52.18 34.04 -111.13
C MET A 1 -52.26 34.01 -109.61
N LYS A 2 -52.05 35.15 -108.97
CA LYS A 2 -53.02 36.14 -108.45
C LYS A 2 -53.61 35.71 -107.09
N LYS A 3 -53.39 36.60 -106.11
CA LYS A 3 -54.23 36.93 -104.96
C LYS A 3 -54.00 36.10 -103.67
N ILE A 4 -53.60 36.76 -102.56
CA ILE A 4 -54.39 37.59 -101.60
C ILE A 4 -55.09 36.66 -100.59
N ILE A 5 -54.74 36.68 -99.29
CA ILE A 5 -55.10 37.63 -98.19
C ILE A 5 -56.24 37.05 -97.31
N LEU A 6 -56.03 37.15 -95.98
CA LEU A 6 -56.98 37.50 -94.89
C LEU A 6 -57.85 36.48 -94.12
N ILE A 7 -58.04 36.85 -92.84
CA ILE A 7 -59.16 36.63 -91.86
C ILE A 7 -59.16 35.30 -91.07
N SER A 8 -59.64 35.19 -89.82
CA SER A 8 -59.59 35.93 -88.54
C SER A 8 -60.28 35.05 -87.45
N LEU A 9 -60.06 35.39 -86.17
CA LEU A 9 -60.92 35.19 -84.97
C LEU A 9 -61.20 33.80 -84.36
N SER A 10 -60.64 33.63 -83.15
CA SER A 10 -61.24 33.27 -81.83
C SER A 10 -61.96 31.93 -81.57
N LEU A 11 -61.52 31.20 -80.52
CA LEU A 11 -62.22 31.00 -79.22
C LEU A 11 -61.83 29.67 -78.49
N PHE A 12 -61.24 29.82 -77.28
CA PHE A 12 -61.37 29.03 -76.02
C PHE A 12 -61.50 27.47 -76.03
N LEU A 13 -60.56 26.74 -75.39
CA LEU A 13 -60.71 26.02 -74.09
C LEU A 13 -59.52 25.05 -73.81
N LEU A 14 -58.99 25.16 -72.58
CA LEU A 14 -58.25 24.17 -71.76
C LEU A 14 -57.13 23.29 -72.38
N LEU A 15 -55.89 23.52 -71.92
CA LEU A 15 -54.90 22.45 -71.66
C LEU A 15 -53.94 22.89 -70.53
N THR A 16 -54.20 22.31 -69.35
CA THR A 16 -53.27 21.89 -68.28
C THR A 16 -52.07 22.78 -67.90
N ASN A 17 -52.14 23.27 -66.66
CA ASN A 17 -51.04 23.69 -65.80
C ASN A 17 -49.80 22.79 -65.97
N CYS A 18 -48.70 23.35 -66.48
CA CYS A 18 -47.36 22.91 -66.12
C CYS A 18 -47.03 23.52 -64.75
N ASP A 19 -47.03 22.69 -63.71
CA ASP A 19 -46.49 23.02 -62.39
C ASP A 19 -44.99 23.37 -62.53
N HIS A 20 -44.68 24.65 -62.74
CA HIS A 20 -43.38 25.18 -62.33
C HIS A 20 -43.37 25.15 -60.81
N LYS A 21 -42.80 24.08 -60.23
CA LYS A 21 -42.42 24.04 -58.81
C LYS A 21 -41.48 25.22 -58.52
N THR A 22 -42.01 26.32 -58.02
CA THR A 22 -41.24 27.36 -57.34
C THR A 22 -40.70 26.72 -56.06
N LEU A 23 -39.45 26.24 -56.13
CA LEU A 23 -38.73 25.74 -54.97
C LEU A 23 -38.67 26.85 -53.91
N SER A 24 -38.80 26.46 -52.65
CA SER A 24 -38.61 27.43 -51.57
C SER A 24 -37.17 27.97 -51.61
N LYS A 25 -36.95 29.22 -51.18
CA LYS A 25 -35.60 29.83 -51.14
C LYS A 25 -34.56 28.95 -50.42
N GLN A 26 -35.01 28.13 -49.46
CA GLN A 26 -34.20 27.18 -48.72
C GLN A 26 -33.83 25.93 -49.54
N GLU A 27 -34.74 25.40 -50.35
CA GLU A 27 -34.45 24.25 -51.22
C GLU A 27 -33.53 24.63 -52.38
N ASP A 28 -33.63 25.87 -52.88
CA ASP A 28 -32.74 26.38 -53.93
C ASP A 28 -31.28 26.43 -53.47
N ILE A 29 -31.02 27.01 -52.30
CA ILE A 29 -29.64 27.10 -51.77
C ILE A 29 -29.09 25.72 -51.37
N ASN A 30 -29.93 24.81 -50.88
CA ASN A 30 -29.57 23.42 -50.58
C ASN A 30 -29.26 22.60 -51.85
N ASN A 31 -30.02 22.81 -52.93
CA ASN A 31 -29.77 22.15 -54.21
C ASN A 31 -28.51 22.72 -54.89
N GLU A 32 -28.22 24.00 -54.69
CA GLU A 32 -27.00 24.61 -55.18
C GLU A 32 -25.75 24.06 -54.46
N LEU A 33 -25.81 23.85 -53.14
CA LEU A 33 -24.73 23.23 -52.36
C LEU A 33 -24.35 21.84 -52.89
N LYS A 34 -25.31 21.07 -53.43
CA LYS A 34 -25.04 19.75 -54.00
C LYS A 34 -24.05 19.80 -55.16
N LYS A 35 -23.98 20.93 -55.87
CA LYS A 35 -23.09 21.16 -57.02
C LYS A 35 -21.67 21.58 -56.61
N VAL A 36 -21.45 21.95 -55.35
CA VAL A 36 -20.14 22.38 -54.86
C VAL A 36 -19.13 21.23 -54.98
N VAL A 37 -17.96 21.57 -55.51
CA VAL A 37 -16.77 20.73 -55.59
C VAL A 37 -15.60 21.50 -54.97
N LEU A 38 -14.80 20.81 -54.16
CA LEU A 38 -13.57 21.34 -53.57
C LEU A 38 -12.36 20.73 -54.27
N GLU A 39 -11.41 21.58 -54.67
CA GLU A 39 -10.12 21.20 -55.22
C GLU A 39 -9.00 21.76 -54.35
N ILE A 40 -7.99 20.93 -54.10
CA ILE A 40 -6.77 21.29 -53.36
C ILE A 40 -5.61 20.99 -54.30
N LYS A 41 -4.90 22.04 -54.74
CA LYS A 41 -3.74 21.88 -55.61
C LYS A 41 -2.55 21.38 -54.81
N ASN A 42 -1.73 20.52 -55.43
CA ASN A 42 -0.50 20.00 -54.85
C ASN A 42 -0.68 19.27 -53.51
N LYS A 43 -1.86 18.71 -53.24
CA LYS A 43 -2.15 18.00 -51.98
C LYS A 43 -1.18 16.85 -51.71
N GLU A 44 -0.63 16.25 -52.76
CA GLU A 44 0.40 15.22 -52.69
C GLU A 44 1.75 15.69 -52.11
N ASN A 45 1.97 17.01 -52.03
CA ASN A 45 3.21 17.63 -51.55
C ASN A 45 3.11 18.17 -50.11
N ILE A 46 1.91 18.22 -49.53
CA ILE A 46 1.65 18.69 -48.17
C ILE A 46 0.96 17.60 -47.34
N THR A 47 1.18 17.58 -46.03
CA THR A 47 0.49 16.66 -45.11
C THR A 47 -0.93 17.17 -44.79
N ALA A 48 -1.81 16.27 -44.34
CA ALA A 48 -3.19 16.63 -44.00
C ALA A 48 -3.28 17.77 -42.95
N GLY A 49 -2.35 17.81 -41.98
CA GLY A 49 -2.28 18.85 -40.95
C GLY A 49 -1.70 20.20 -41.42
N GLU A 50 -1.04 20.21 -42.57
CA GLU A 50 -0.48 21.44 -43.17
C GLU A 50 -1.49 22.20 -44.03
N LEU A 51 -2.62 21.58 -44.42
CA LEU A 51 -3.64 22.25 -45.21
C LEU A 51 -4.18 23.49 -44.49
N ARG A 52 -4.27 24.60 -45.23
CA ARG A 52 -4.92 25.84 -44.79
C ARG A 52 -6.11 26.17 -45.69
N GLN A 53 -6.99 27.05 -45.23
CA GLN A 53 -8.23 27.36 -45.97
C GLN A 53 -7.94 28.02 -47.32
N GLU A 54 -6.88 28.82 -47.41
CA GLU A 54 -6.37 29.46 -48.63
C GLU A 54 -5.96 28.48 -49.73
N ASP A 55 -5.67 27.22 -49.38
CA ASP A 55 -5.30 26.16 -50.32
C ASP A 55 -6.52 25.49 -50.97
N ILE A 56 -7.73 25.79 -50.48
CA ILE A 56 -8.97 25.14 -50.91
C ILE A 56 -9.70 26.03 -51.92
N ARG A 57 -9.88 25.50 -53.12
CA ARG A 57 -10.69 26.13 -54.17
C ARG A 57 -12.04 25.46 -54.28
N ALA A 58 -13.11 26.21 -54.00
CA ALA A 58 -14.47 25.75 -54.24
C ALA A 58 -15.02 26.26 -55.57
N TYR A 59 -15.73 25.39 -56.30
CA TYR A 59 -16.40 25.73 -57.55
C TYR A 59 -17.64 24.85 -57.78
N GLY A 60 -18.33 25.04 -58.90
CA GLY A 60 -19.53 24.27 -59.27
C GLY A 60 -20.86 24.86 -58.77
N PHE A 61 -20.81 25.89 -57.92
CA PHE A 61 -21.98 26.67 -57.50
C PHE A 61 -21.97 28.07 -58.13
N ASN A 62 -23.12 28.74 -58.15
CA ASN A 62 -23.24 30.12 -58.65
C ASN A 62 -22.64 31.12 -57.64
N ALA A 63 -21.33 31.35 -57.75
CA ALA A 63 -20.56 32.26 -56.90
C ALA A 63 -20.97 33.75 -57.03
N ASN A 64 -21.71 34.13 -58.08
CA ASN A 64 -22.26 35.48 -58.21
C ASN A 64 -23.49 35.70 -57.32
N VAL A 65 -24.10 34.61 -56.83
CA VAL A 65 -25.36 34.63 -56.08
C VAL A 65 -25.19 34.14 -54.64
N TYR A 66 -24.30 33.19 -54.41
CA TYR A 66 -24.03 32.58 -53.11
C TYR A 66 -22.57 32.73 -52.72
N ALA A 67 -22.30 32.94 -51.43
CA ALA A 67 -20.96 32.89 -50.87
C ALA A 67 -20.73 31.54 -50.20
N ILE A 68 -19.57 30.92 -50.40
CA ILE A 68 -19.19 29.72 -49.65
C ILE A 68 -18.67 30.09 -48.27
N ASN A 69 -19.07 29.31 -47.27
CA ASN A 69 -18.63 29.43 -45.90
C ASN A 69 -17.96 28.11 -45.50
N TYR A 70 -16.70 28.17 -45.05
CA TYR A 70 -15.98 27.02 -44.50
C TYR A 70 -16.19 26.99 -42.99
N GLU A 71 -16.99 26.04 -42.53
CA GLU A 71 -17.36 25.94 -41.11
C GLU A 71 -16.27 25.24 -40.30
N LYS A 72 -15.66 24.19 -40.89
CA LYS A 72 -14.71 23.34 -40.19
C LYS A 72 -13.76 22.63 -41.17
N ILE A 73 -12.49 22.53 -40.81
CA ILE A 73 -11.47 21.77 -41.53
C ILE A 73 -10.78 20.87 -40.50
N GLU A 74 -10.90 19.55 -40.64
CA GLU A 74 -10.34 18.57 -39.71
C GLU A 74 -9.42 17.59 -40.44
N ALA A 75 -8.18 17.45 -39.96
CA ALA A 75 -7.20 16.55 -40.55
C ALA A 75 -7.14 15.21 -39.82
N ASP A 76 -7.15 14.13 -40.57
CA ASP A 76 -6.78 12.79 -40.11
C ASP A 76 -5.42 12.43 -40.73
N SER A 77 -4.36 12.73 -39.99
CA SER A 77 -2.97 12.53 -40.42
C SER A 77 -2.62 11.06 -40.63
N GLU A 78 -3.29 10.14 -39.96
CA GLU A 78 -3.06 8.71 -40.10
C GLU A 78 -3.67 8.18 -41.39
N LYS A 79 -4.91 8.60 -41.71
CA LYS A 79 -5.60 8.20 -42.95
C LYS A 79 -5.19 9.02 -44.17
N ARG A 80 -4.42 10.10 -43.99
CA ARG A 80 -4.03 11.06 -45.04
C ARG A 80 -5.27 11.70 -45.69
N GLU A 81 -6.23 12.07 -44.85
CA GLU A 81 -7.51 12.65 -45.25
C GLU A 81 -7.76 13.97 -44.52
N VAL A 82 -8.52 14.86 -45.16
CA VAL A 82 -9.09 16.04 -44.53
C VAL A 82 -10.59 16.07 -44.77
N TYR A 83 -11.34 16.34 -43.70
CA TYR A 83 -12.79 16.52 -43.71
C TYR A 83 -13.10 18.02 -43.67
N ILE A 84 -13.72 18.53 -44.74
CA ILE A 84 -14.04 19.96 -44.90
C ILE A 84 -15.56 20.13 -44.88
N THR A 85 -16.07 20.84 -43.88
CA THR A 85 -17.50 21.16 -43.75
C THR A 85 -17.79 22.54 -44.32
N VAL A 86 -18.72 22.62 -45.27
CA VAL A 86 -19.08 23.88 -45.95
C VAL A 86 -20.58 24.09 -46.03
N SER A 87 -20.98 25.36 -46.07
CA SER A 87 -22.33 25.83 -46.39
C SER A 87 -22.29 26.95 -47.44
N LEU A 88 -23.43 27.24 -48.06
CA LEU A 88 -23.63 28.41 -48.92
C LEU A 88 -24.49 29.45 -48.21
N LYS A 89 -24.15 30.73 -48.36
CA LYS A 89 -24.87 31.88 -47.77
C LYS A 89 -25.36 32.84 -48.84
N LYS A 90 -26.58 33.37 -48.65
CA LYS A 90 -27.15 34.49 -49.42
C LYS A 90 -28.11 35.31 -48.56
N ALA A 91 -27.79 36.58 -48.34
CA ALA A 91 -28.67 37.62 -47.76
C ALA A 91 -29.65 37.13 -46.66
N GLY A 92 -29.12 36.52 -45.59
CA GLY A 92 -29.89 36.06 -44.44
C GLY A 92 -30.41 34.61 -44.51
N THR A 93 -30.06 33.85 -45.55
CA THR A 93 -30.37 32.41 -45.67
C THR A 93 -29.08 31.61 -45.88
N GLU A 94 -28.95 30.49 -45.18
CA GLU A 94 -27.80 29.57 -45.22
C GLU A 94 -28.29 28.17 -45.62
N SER A 95 -27.50 27.44 -46.43
CA SER A 95 -27.79 26.04 -46.73
C SER A 95 -27.57 25.15 -45.51
N VAL A 96 -28.02 23.91 -45.60
CA VAL A 96 -27.47 22.84 -44.74
C VAL A 96 -25.96 22.72 -44.94
N SER A 97 -25.24 22.20 -43.95
CA SER A 97 -23.80 21.93 -44.08
C SER A 97 -23.56 20.63 -44.84
N LYS A 98 -22.48 20.57 -45.62
CA LYS A 98 -22.02 19.37 -46.34
C LYS A 98 -20.55 19.11 -46.02
N VAL A 99 -20.23 17.87 -45.69
CA VAL A 99 -18.86 17.42 -45.44
C VAL A 99 -18.27 16.85 -46.73
N PHE A 100 -17.06 17.29 -47.07
CA PHE A 100 -16.25 16.76 -48.14
C PHE A 100 -15.03 16.04 -47.55
N THR A 101 -14.85 14.77 -47.91
CA THR A 101 -13.63 14.02 -47.59
C THR A 101 -12.66 14.14 -48.75
N ILE A 102 -11.48 14.71 -48.51
CA ILE A 102 -10.41 14.78 -49.48
C ILE A 102 -9.26 13.88 -49.02
N SER A 103 -8.93 12.86 -49.80
CA SER A 103 -7.83 11.93 -49.52
C SER A 103 -6.65 12.16 -50.47
N GLY A 104 -5.48 11.61 -50.14
CA GLY A 104 -4.29 11.61 -51.00
C GLY A 104 -3.20 12.62 -50.63
N PHE A 105 -3.18 13.10 -49.38
CA PHE A 105 -2.15 14.00 -48.86
C PHE A 105 -0.78 13.32 -48.69
N LYS A 106 0.34 14.07 -48.64
CA LYS A 106 1.68 13.52 -48.34
C LYS A 106 1.68 12.82 -46.97
N ALA A 107 2.41 11.72 -46.84
CA ALA A 107 2.64 11.09 -45.53
C ALA A 107 3.55 11.98 -44.66
N PRO A 108 3.32 12.09 -43.34
CA PRO A 108 4.19 12.86 -42.46
C PRO A 108 5.61 12.26 -42.43
N GLU A 109 6.63 13.12 -42.56
CA GLU A 109 8.03 12.70 -42.39
C GLU A 109 8.26 12.31 -40.93
N GLN A 110 8.68 11.06 -40.70
CA GLN A 110 9.02 10.59 -39.36
C GLN A 110 10.30 11.27 -38.89
N ASN A 111 10.18 12.23 -37.97
CA ASN A 111 11.29 12.65 -37.11
C ASN A 111 11.58 11.52 -36.11
N LEU A 112 12.36 10.55 -36.56
CA LEU A 112 12.83 9.45 -35.72
C LEU A 112 13.83 10.00 -34.69
N SER A 113 13.61 9.67 -33.43
CA SER A 113 14.58 9.95 -32.35
C SER A 113 15.94 9.32 -32.66
N ASP A 114 17.02 9.84 -32.07
CA ASP A 114 18.35 9.24 -32.22
C ASP A 114 18.38 7.75 -31.82
N GLN A 115 17.53 7.36 -30.86
CA GLN A 115 17.35 5.98 -30.41
C GLN A 115 16.65 5.10 -31.49
N GLU A 116 15.70 5.65 -32.23
CA GLU A 116 15.04 4.94 -33.34
C GLU A 116 15.94 4.87 -34.57
N LEU A 117 16.71 5.92 -34.85
CA LEU A 117 17.69 5.95 -35.94
C LEU A 117 18.79 4.91 -35.76
N ILE A 118 19.35 4.77 -34.55
CA ILE A 118 20.36 3.73 -34.28
C ILE A 118 19.75 2.32 -34.32
N ASN A 119 18.46 2.17 -33.98
CA ASN A 119 17.73 0.90 -34.11
C ASN A 119 17.52 0.49 -35.57
N ILE A 120 17.09 1.41 -36.43
CA ILE A 120 16.93 1.18 -37.87
C ILE A 120 18.29 0.87 -38.51
N GLU A 121 19.34 1.56 -38.07
CA GLU A 121 20.67 1.31 -38.61
C GLU A 121 21.20 -0.08 -38.25
N ALA A 122 20.89 -0.59 -37.05
CA ALA A 122 21.25 -1.96 -36.65
C ALA A 122 20.61 -3.03 -37.54
N ASP A 123 19.46 -2.75 -38.16
CA ASP A 123 18.80 -3.69 -39.10
C ASP A 123 19.54 -3.86 -40.42
N LYS A 124 20.40 -2.91 -40.77
CA LYS A 124 21.17 -2.90 -42.03
C LYS A 124 22.51 -3.61 -41.92
N VAL A 125 22.93 -3.97 -40.71
CA VAL A 125 24.22 -4.62 -40.47
C VAL A 125 24.24 -6.00 -41.11
N VAL A 126 25.29 -6.24 -41.91
CA VAL A 126 25.61 -7.53 -42.50
C VAL A 126 26.93 -8.01 -41.90
N LEU A 127 26.95 -9.26 -41.45
CA LEU A 127 28.16 -9.92 -40.95
C LEU A 127 28.63 -10.97 -41.95
N SER A 128 29.94 -11.01 -42.21
CA SER A 128 30.57 -12.02 -43.04
C SER A 128 31.91 -12.50 -42.45
N ILE A 129 32.33 -13.69 -42.86
CA ILE A 129 33.62 -14.30 -42.52
C ILE A 129 34.31 -14.66 -43.84
N PRO A 130 35.43 -14.02 -44.20
CA PRO A 130 36.23 -14.41 -45.36
C PRO A 130 36.76 -15.84 -45.21
N ASP A 131 36.79 -16.60 -46.31
CA ASP A 131 37.32 -17.98 -46.35
C ASP A 131 36.73 -18.90 -45.25
N ILE A 132 35.42 -18.77 -44.97
CA ILE A 132 34.74 -19.51 -43.90
C ILE A 132 34.93 -21.03 -43.99
N GLU A 133 35.07 -21.56 -45.21
CA GLU A 133 35.31 -22.96 -45.51
C GLU A 133 36.70 -23.47 -45.09
N LYS A 134 37.65 -22.56 -44.81
CA LYS A 134 39.01 -22.89 -44.35
C LYS A 134 39.17 -22.77 -42.84
N ILE A 135 38.24 -22.07 -42.19
CA ILE A 135 38.27 -21.81 -40.75
C ILE A 135 37.58 -22.96 -40.03
N SER A 136 38.29 -23.60 -39.11
CA SER A 136 37.66 -24.59 -38.22
C SER A 136 36.81 -23.90 -37.16
N PHE A 137 35.83 -24.63 -36.65
CA PHE A 137 34.86 -24.13 -35.66
C PHE A 137 35.51 -23.50 -34.41
N ASP A 138 36.66 -24.04 -33.98
CA ASP A 138 37.39 -23.60 -32.80
C ASP A 138 38.30 -22.37 -33.04
N GLU A 139 38.51 -21.99 -34.31
CA GLU A 139 39.39 -20.88 -34.71
C GLU A 139 38.65 -19.56 -34.93
N LEU A 140 37.32 -19.50 -34.72
CA LEU A 140 36.53 -18.29 -34.95
C LEU A 140 36.68 -17.26 -33.82
N THR A 141 37.45 -16.21 -34.09
CA THR A 141 37.64 -15.04 -33.23
C THR A 141 36.91 -13.80 -33.79
N THR A 142 36.78 -12.72 -33.01
CA THR A 142 36.01 -11.52 -33.43
C THR A 142 36.70 -10.71 -34.53
N ASP A 143 38.02 -10.75 -34.60
CA ASP A 143 38.84 -10.14 -35.65
C ASP A 143 38.61 -10.77 -37.04
N LYS A 144 38.06 -11.99 -37.09
CA LYS A 144 37.68 -12.66 -38.34
C LYS A 144 36.29 -12.27 -38.84
N LEU A 145 35.55 -11.46 -38.07
CA LEU A 145 34.22 -10.96 -38.45
C LEU A 145 34.34 -9.63 -39.16
N ILE A 146 33.78 -9.55 -40.36
CA ILE A 146 33.63 -8.29 -41.09
C ILE A 146 32.18 -7.85 -40.94
N ALA A 147 31.99 -6.70 -40.29
CA ALA A 147 30.70 -6.03 -40.21
C ALA A 147 30.62 -4.92 -41.26
N SER A 148 29.52 -4.88 -41.99
CA SER A 148 29.26 -3.89 -43.05
C SER A 148 27.79 -3.49 -43.09
N GLY A 149 27.42 -2.55 -43.96
CA GLY A 149 26.01 -2.16 -44.16
C GLY A 149 25.45 -1.11 -43.20
N TYR A 150 26.24 -0.63 -42.23
CA TYR A 150 25.84 0.43 -41.29
C TYR A 150 26.70 1.70 -41.45
N LYS A 151 26.14 2.86 -41.09
CA LYS A 151 26.81 4.17 -41.12
C LYS A 151 28.05 4.18 -40.20
N LYS A 152 29.16 4.72 -40.72
CA LYS A 152 30.47 4.81 -40.05
C LYS A 152 30.50 5.56 -38.70
N GLN A 153 29.47 6.36 -38.40
CA GLN A 153 29.37 7.09 -37.14
C GLN A 153 28.98 6.20 -35.93
N TYR A 154 28.58 4.96 -36.17
CA TYR A 154 28.25 3.99 -35.14
C TYR A 154 29.38 2.96 -34.99
N SER A 155 29.53 2.41 -33.80
CA SER A 155 30.47 1.33 -33.52
C SER A 155 29.70 0.04 -33.23
N ILE A 156 30.14 -1.10 -33.76
CA ILE A 156 29.52 -2.39 -33.48
C ILE A 156 30.12 -3.03 -32.22
N GLN A 157 29.26 -3.60 -31.38
CA GLN A 157 29.62 -4.34 -30.17
C GLN A 157 29.02 -5.74 -30.21
N TYR A 158 29.87 -6.76 -30.07
CA TYR A 158 29.46 -8.17 -30.07
C TYR A 158 29.18 -8.63 -28.63
N ILE A 159 27.96 -9.11 -28.37
CA ILE A 159 27.51 -9.55 -27.05
C ILE A 159 27.87 -11.01 -26.81
N ALA A 160 27.45 -11.86 -27.74
CA ALA A 160 27.49 -13.29 -27.57
C ALA A 160 27.68 -13.95 -28.94
N LYS A 161 28.34 -15.09 -28.91
CA LYS A 161 28.41 -16.02 -30.05
C LYS A 161 27.78 -17.30 -29.59
N LYS A 162 26.59 -17.66 -30.06
CA LYS A 162 25.98 -18.95 -29.78
C LYS A 162 26.36 -19.93 -30.89
N TYR A 163 27.04 -20.99 -30.51
CA TYR A 163 27.56 -21.97 -31.43
C TYR A 163 26.51 -23.08 -31.62
N ASN A 164 26.04 -23.30 -32.84
CA ASN A 164 25.19 -24.43 -33.19
C ASN A 164 26.02 -25.47 -33.95
N SER A 165 26.64 -26.36 -33.18
CA SER A 165 27.46 -27.45 -33.68
C SER A 165 26.70 -28.43 -34.60
N GLN A 166 25.35 -28.54 -34.48
CA GLN A 166 24.53 -29.44 -35.30
C GLN A 166 24.31 -28.92 -36.72
N LYS A 167 24.06 -27.61 -36.86
CA LYS A 167 23.81 -26.96 -38.16
C LYS A 167 25.07 -26.38 -38.79
N LYS A 168 26.22 -26.48 -38.10
CA LYS A 168 27.47 -25.78 -38.47
C LYS A 168 27.22 -24.27 -38.63
N GLU A 169 26.45 -23.73 -37.70
CA GLU A 169 26.01 -22.35 -37.68
C GLU A 169 26.57 -21.64 -36.44
N VAL A 170 26.93 -20.37 -36.58
CA VAL A 170 27.23 -19.49 -35.45
C VAL A 170 26.21 -18.37 -35.47
N GLU A 171 25.44 -18.27 -34.40
CA GLU A 171 24.60 -17.12 -34.11
C GLU A 171 25.46 -16.05 -33.44
N ILE A 172 25.55 -14.88 -34.06
CA ILE A 172 26.30 -13.74 -33.54
C ILE A 172 25.30 -12.69 -33.13
N THR A 173 25.32 -12.36 -31.85
CA THR A 173 24.46 -11.32 -31.28
C THR A 173 25.26 -10.03 -31.12
N PHE A 174 24.75 -8.91 -31.63
CA PHE A 174 25.41 -7.62 -31.62
C PHE A 174 24.44 -6.45 -31.40
N TYR A 175 25.00 -5.26 -31.18
CA TYR A 175 24.31 -3.98 -31.21
C TYR A 175 25.26 -2.87 -31.69
N LEU A 176 24.71 -1.74 -32.12
CA LEU A 176 25.46 -0.53 -32.46
C LEU A 176 25.49 0.45 -31.28
N THR A 177 26.58 1.19 -31.12
CA THR A 177 26.75 2.26 -30.14
C THR A 177 27.12 3.59 -30.79
N LYS A 178 26.69 4.69 -30.15
CA LYS A 178 27.18 6.05 -30.38
C LYS A 178 26.94 6.86 -29.10
N ASN A 179 27.99 7.38 -28.49
CA ASN A 179 27.95 8.03 -27.17
C ASN A 179 27.28 7.13 -26.11
N HIS A 180 26.22 7.61 -25.45
CA HIS A 180 25.46 6.86 -24.43
C HIS A 180 24.34 5.99 -25.02
N LEU A 181 24.11 6.04 -26.34
CA LEU A 181 23.00 5.34 -27.00
C LEU A 181 23.41 3.94 -27.44
N ARG A 182 22.47 2.99 -27.30
CA ARG A 182 22.61 1.58 -27.65
C ARG A 182 21.46 1.17 -28.57
N SER A 183 21.75 0.55 -29.72
CA SER A 183 20.69 -0.01 -30.57
C SER A 183 20.00 -1.20 -29.91
N LYS A 184 18.85 -1.59 -30.47
CA LYS A 184 18.26 -2.92 -30.29
C LYS A 184 19.27 -4.00 -30.66
N ILE A 185 19.12 -5.13 -29.98
CA ILE A 185 19.97 -6.29 -30.17
C ILE A 185 19.54 -7.03 -31.44
N ARG A 186 20.52 -7.44 -32.24
CA ARG A 186 20.32 -8.23 -33.46
C ARG A 186 21.12 -9.53 -33.37
N THR A 187 20.56 -10.60 -33.91
CA THR A 187 21.22 -11.89 -34.06
C THR A 187 21.35 -12.22 -35.54
N PHE A 188 22.53 -12.65 -35.96
CA PHE A 188 22.84 -13.05 -37.32
C PHE A 188 23.42 -14.46 -37.33
N THR A 189 22.92 -15.33 -38.20
CA THR A 189 23.38 -16.72 -38.30
C THR A 189 24.31 -16.87 -39.49
N ILE A 190 25.52 -17.40 -39.25
CA ILE A 190 26.51 -17.66 -40.29
C ILE A 190 26.79 -19.17 -40.37
N SER A 191 26.71 -19.75 -41.57
CA SER A 191 26.95 -21.18 -41.86
C SER A 191 28.09 -21.37 -42.87
N GLY A 192 28.70 -22.57 -42.92
CA GLY A 192 29.68 -22.93 -43.97
C GLY A 192 31.11 -23.25 -43.50
N PHE A 193 31.30 -23.52 -42.21
CA PHE A 193 32.61 -23.83 -41.63
C PHE A 193 33.21 -25.17 -42.10
N LYS A 194 34.55 -25.29 -42.02
CA LYS A 194 35.30 -26.52 -42.32
C LYS A 194 34.81 -27.71 -41.49
N GLU A 195 34.61 -28.86 -42.15
CA GLU A 195 34.16 -30.09 -41.50
C GLU A 195 35.26 -30.71 -40.61
N SER A 196 34.95 -30.89 -39.33
CA SER A 196 35.75 -31.63 -38.35
C SER A 196 35.17 -33.03 -38.21
N LEU A 197 35.85 -34.03 -38.79
CA LEU A 197 35.48 -35.43 -38.59
C LEU A 197 36.04 -35.91 -37.24
N PRO A 198 35.24 -36.57 -36.38
CA PRO A 198 35.78 -37.18 -35.17
C PRO A 198 36.81 -38.26 -35.56
N PRO A 199 37.85 -38.49 -34.74
CA PRO A 199 38.78 -39.60 -34.94
C PRO A 199 38.04 -40.92 -35.08
N GLN A 200 38.50 -41.81 -35.97
CA GLN A 200 37.87 -43.11 -36.23
C GLN A 200 37.56 -43.86 -34.92
N GLY A 201 36.30 -44.24 -34.72
CA GLY A 201 35.83 -45.03 -33.58
C GLY A 201 35.20 -44.25 -32.42
N LEU A 202 35.19 -42.91 -32.44
CA LEU A 202 34.54 -42.09 -31.41
C LEU A 202 33.16 -41.59 -31.85
N ILE A 203 32.18 -41.59 -30.92
CA ILE A 203 30.89 -40.92 -31.15
C ILE A 203 31.01 -39.41 -30.88
N ASP A 204 30.39 -38.60 -31.73
CA ASP A 204 30.28 -37.17 -31.51
C ASP A 204 29.15 -36.84 -30.50
N ILE A 205 29.52 -36.29 -29.34
CA ILE A 205 28.56 -35.92 -28.30
C ILE A 205 27.98 -34.53 -28.59
N LYS A 206 26.64 -34.44 -28.64
CA LYS A 206 25.90 -33.19 -28.71
C LYS A 206 25.79 -32.52 -27.33
N GLU A 207 25.87 -31.20 -27.32
CA GLU A 207 25.75 -30.37 -26.10
C GLU A 207 24.43 -30.60 -25.37
N GLU A 208 23.31 -30.75 -26.08
CA GLU A 208 21.97 -30.99 -25.51
C GLU A 208 21.90 -32.24 -24.62
N TYR A 209 22.66 -33.28 -24.95
CA TYR A 209 22.73 -34.51 -24.15
C TYR A 209 23.50 -34.26 -22.86
N LEU A 210 24.60 -33.50 -22.93
CA LEU A 210 25.36 -33.11 -21.75
C LEU A 210 24.54 -32.18 -20.85
N PHE A 211 23.85 -31.20 -21.42
CA PHE A 211 23.03 -30.24 -20.69
C PHE A 211 21.89 -30.93 -19.96
N SER A 212 21.22 -31.85 -20.64
CA SER A 212 20.13 -32.63 -20.06
C SER A 212 20.64 -33.54 -18.93
N ALA A 213 21.75 -34.27 -19.13
CA ALA A 213 22.33 -35.16 -18.13
C ALA A 213 22.80 -34.41 -16.87
N LEU A 214 23.43 -33.25 -17.03
CA LEU A 214 23.97 -32.46 -15.92
C LEU A 214 23.04 -31.36 -15.41
N SER A 215 21.80 -31.30 -15.93
CA SER A 215 20.83 -30.24 -15.63
C SER A 215 21.46 -28.85 -15.75
N LEU A 216 22.12 -28.59 -16.88
CA LEU A 216 22.67 -27.29 -17.24
C LEU A 216 21.60 -26.50 -17.98
N THR A 217 20.96 -25.58 -17.28
CA THR A 217 20.06 -24.61 -17.89
C THR A 217 20.83 -23.34 -18.22
N GLU A 218 20.94 -23.03 -19.51
CA GLU A 218 21.37 -21.72 -19.99
C GLU A 218 20.62 -20.63 -19.19
N THR A 219 21.31 -19.55 -18.81
CA THR A 219 20.78 -18.35 -18.10
C THR A 219 20.37 -18.50 -16.62
N LYS A 220 20.49 -19.68 -16.01
CA LYS A 220 20.27 -19.88 -14.55
C LYS A 220 21.55 -19.99 -13.73
N ILE A 221 22.67 -20.27 -14.40
CA ILE A 221 23.98 -20.43 -13.79
C ILE A 221 25.02 -19.70 -14.65
N THR A 222 26.12 -19.30 -14.04
CA THR A 222 27.26 -18.70 -14.75
C THR A 222 28.00 -19.74 -15.59
N ALA A 223 28.82 -19.28 -16.55
CA ALA A 223 29.65 -20.17 -17.37
C ALA A 223 30.65 -20.97 -16.52
N SER A 224 31.22 -20.34 -15.49
CA SER A 224 32.14 -20.94 -14.53
C SER A 224 31.45 -22.01 -13.68
N ALA A 225 30.22 -21.75 -13.20
CA ALA A 225 29.42 -22.74 -12.47
C ALA A 225 29.08 -23.96 -13.35
N ALA A 226 28.70 -23.73 -14.62
CA ALA A 226 28.46 -24.81 -15.57
C ALA A 226 29.73 -25.65 -15.82
N ALA A 227 30.88 -25.01 -16.05
CA ALA A 227 32.15 -25.69 -16.25
C ALA A 227 32.58 -26.50 -15.00
N LYS A 228 32.39 -25.95 -13.80
CA LYS A 228 32.65 -26.63 -12.51
C LYS A 228 31.77 -27.87 -12.33
N LYS A 229 30.48 -27.77 -12.64
CA LYS A 229 29.54 -28.91 -12.59
C LYS A 229 29.93 -30.04 -13.56
N ILE A 230 30.44 -29.70 -14.75
CA ILE A 230 30.98 -30.69 -15.70
C ILE A 230 32.25 -31.36 -15.15
N LYS A 231 33.16 -30.58 -14.56
CA LYS A 231 34.38 -31.12 -13.95
C LYS A 231 34.04 -32.10 -12.81
N GLU A 232 33.10 -31.73 -11.95
CA GLU A 232 32.61 -32.55 -10.83
C GLU A 232 31.94 -33.86 -11.27
N ALA A 233 31.54 -33.96 -12.54
CA ALA A 233 31.00 -35.19 -13.12
C ALA A 233 32.08 -36.23 -13.50
N SER A 234 33.37 -35.89 -13.42
CA SER A 234 34.47 -36.84 -13.68
C SER A 234 34.34 -38.08 -12.81
N ASN A 235 34.60 -39.26 -13.37
CA ASN A 235 34.49 -40.57 -12.70
C ASN A 235 33.08 -40.88 -12.16
N LYS A 236 32.02 -40.28 -12.73
CA LYS A 236 30.62 -40.54 -12.35
C LYS A 236 29.82 -41.06 -13.54
N THR A 237 28.78 -41.84 -13.21
CA THR A 237 27.75 -42.26 -14.17
C THR A 237 26.51 -41.39 -13.98
N ILE A 238 26.08 -40.70 -15.03
CA ILE A 238 24.94 -39.78 -15.00
C ILE A 238 24.09 -39.99 -16.26
N GLY A 239 22.89 -40.54 -16.08
CA GLY A 239 22.04 -40.95 -17.19
C GLY A 239 22.76 -41.96 -18.10
N ASN A 240 22.85 -41.65 -19.39
CA ASN A 240 23.51 -42.49 -20.39
C ASN A 240 25.03 -42.24 -20.50
N PHE A 241 25.59 -41.36 -19.67
CA PHE A 241 27.03 -41.05 -19.65
C PHE A 241 27.75 -41.81 -18.55
N ILE A 242 28.91 -42.36 -18.88
CA ILE A 242 29.93 -42.79 -17.92
C ILE A 242 31.14 -41.90 -18.18
N PHE A 243 31.38 -40.91 -17.33
CA PHE A 243 32.51 -39.98 -17.48
C PHE A 243 33.77 -40.59 -16.87
N GLU A 244 34.86 -40.58 -17.63
CA GLU A 244 36.20 -40.95 -17.16
C GLU A 244 36.97 -39.72 -16.69
N GLU A 245 37.09 -38.70 -17.55
CA GLU A 245 37.90 -37.54 -17.25
C GLU A 245 37.28 -36.27 -17.86
N ASN A 246 36.99 -35.28 -17.01
CA ASN A 246 36.58 -33.95 -17.45
C ASN A 246 37.54 -32.89 -16.92
N LYS A 247 37.99 -31.99 -17.79
CA LYS A 247 38.89 -30.88 -17.47
C LYS A 247 38.27 -29.55 -17.88
N ILE A 248 38.38 -28.56 -16.99
CA ILE A 248 38.11 -27.17 -17.34
C ILE A 248 39.37 -26.59 -17.96
N LEU A 249 39.24 -26.07 -19.18
CA LEU A 249 40.31 -25.37 -19.87
C LEU A 249 40.21 -23.88 -19.54
N ASN A 250 39.07 -23.26 -19.87
CA ASN A 250 38.78 -21.86 -19.59
C ASN A 250 37.28 -21.61 -19.33
N TYR A 251 36.98 -20.46 -18.73
CA TYR A 251 35.64 -19.86 -18.68
C TYR A 251 35.74 -18.35 -18.53
N ASP A 252 34.72 -17.65 -19.02
CA ASP A 252 34.54 -16.22 -18.91
C ASP A 252 33.05 -15.97 -18.65
N ASP A 253 32.70 -15.65 -17.40
CA ASP A 253 31.31 -15.42 -16.98
C ASP A 253 30.70 -14.20 -17.66
N LYS A 254 31.50 -13.17 -17.96
CA LYS A 254 31.04 -11.93 -18.58
C LYS A 254 30.67 -12.14 -20.04
N LYS A 255 31.43 -12.96 -20.75
CA LYS A 255 31.09 -13.38 -22.12
C LYS A 255 30.11 -14.54 -22.18
N GLY A 256 29.87 -15.21 -21.05
CA GLY A 256 28.98 -16.37 -20.95
C GLY A 256 29.47 -17.58 -21.74
N ILE A 257 30.79 -17.80 -21.73
CA ILE A 257 31.46 -18.86 -22.50
C ILE A 257 32.39 -19.69 -21.62
N PHE A 258 32.53 -20.97 -21.95
CA PHE A 258 33.53 -21.83 -21.33
C PHE A 258 34.02 -22.91 -22.29
N THR A 259 35.19 -23.46 -22.00
CA THR A 259 35.77 -24.57 -22.77
C THR A 259 36.17 -25.69 -21.81
N VAL A 260 35.67 -26.89 -22.10
CA VAL A 260 35.96 -28.11 -21.34
C VAL A 260 36.49 -29.20 -22.26
N TYR A 261 37.25 -30.11 -21.69
CA TYR A 261 37.54 -31.40 -22.28
C TYR A 261 36.73 -32.46 -21.53
N ILE A 262 36.05 -33.36 -22.26
CA ILE A 262 35.27 -34.46 -21.69
C ILE A 262 35.69 -35.78 -22.34
N LYS A 263 35.74 -36.85 -21.53
CA LYS A 263 36.09 -38.21 -21.97
C LYS A 263 35.24 -39.25 -21.23
N GLY A 264 34.79 -40.28 -21.95
CA GLY A 264 34.04 -41.38 -21.35
C GLY A 264 33.30 -42.24 -22.37
N THR A 265 32.18 -42.85 -21.95
CA THR A 265 31.28 -43.58 -22.85
C THR A 265 29.86 -43.03 -22.78
N TYR A 266 29.16 -43.01 -23.92
CA TYR A 266 27.74 -42.66 -24.03
C TYR A 266 27.01 -43.79 -24.76
N LYS A 267 26.02 -44.40 -24.08
CA LYS A 267 25.34 -45.61 -24.59
C LYS A 267 26.36 -46.67 -25.09
N GLU A 268 27.35 -46.97 -24.24
CA GLU A 268 28.42 -47.96 -24.47
C GLU A 268 29.43 -47.62 -25.59
N LYS A 269 29.32 -46.45 -26.24
CA LYS A 269 30.27 -46.01 -27.26
C LYS A 269 31.26 -44.99 -26.69
N PRO A 270 32.58 -45.13 -26.92
CA PRO A 270 33.56 -44.19 -26.40
C PRO A 270 33.47 -42.82 -27.07
N PHE A 271 33.71 -41.77 -26.29
CA PHE A 271 33.85 -40.40 -26.75
C PHE A 271 35.03 -39.71 -26.05
N SER A 272 35.64 -38.75 -26.76
CA SER A 272 36.65 -37.85 -26.23
C SER A 272 36.55 -36.56 -27.02
N LYS A 273 36.16 -35.46 -26.37
CA LYS A 273 35.81 -34.22 -27.06
C LYS A 273 36.23 -32.99 -26.28
N LYS A 274 36.91 -32.06 -26.95
CA LYS A 274 37.04 -30.67 -26.51
C LYS A 274 35.80 -29.92 -26.97
N MET A 275 35.15 -29.19 -26.06
CA MET A 275 33.91 -28.48 -26.34
C MET A 275 34.02 -27.05 -25.87
N ARG A 276 33.77 -26.11 -26.78
CA ARG A 276 33.57 -24.71 -26.48
C ARG A 276 32.08 -24.42 -26.47
N ILE A 277 31.58 -23.94 -25.35
CA ILE A 277 30.16 -23.74 -25.08
C ILE A 277 29.91 -22.26 -24.79
N SER A 278 28.76 -21.77 -25.22
CA SER A 278 28.35 -20.37 -25.05
C SER A 278 26.84 -20.26 -24.82
N GLY A 279 26.38 -19.05 -24.47
CA GLY A 279 24.97 -18.77 -24.17
C GLY A 279 24.63 -18.78 -22.68
N PHE A 280 25.64 -18.90 -21.81
CA PHE A 280 25.46 -18.85 -20.36
C PHE A 280 25.51 -17.40 -19.86
N SER A 281 24.40 -16.67 -19.94
CA SER A 281 24.33 -15.32 -19.37
C SER A 281 24.40 -15.36 -17.84
N HIS A 282 25.09 -14.40 -17.23
CA HIS A 282 25.09 -14.24 -15.78
C HIS A 282 23.64 -14.02 -15.29
N PRO A 283 23.15 -14.77 -14.28
CA PRO A 283 21.74 -14.72 -13.87
C PRO A 283 21.27 -13.32 -13.45
N TYR A 284 22.21 -12.54 -12.93
CA TYR A 284 21.97 -11.21 -12.35
C TYR A 284 22.35 -10.05 -13.26
N VAL A 285 22.68 -10.30 -14.53
CA VAL A 285 23.17 -9.24 -15.46
C VAL A 285 22.12 -8.17 -15.77
N ASN A 286 20.83 -8.49 -15.61
CA ASN A 286 19.75 -7.54 -15.83
C ASN A 286 19.49 -6.75 -14.55
N PRO A 287 19.28 -5.43 -14.64
CA PRO A 287 18.93 -4.63 -13.47
C PRO A 287 17.60 -5.12 -12.87
N PRO A 288 17.41 -4.94 -11.55
CA PRO A 288 16.11 -5.18 -10.92
C PRO A 288 15.02 -4.29 -11.51
N GLU A 289 13.76 -4.69 -11.36
CA GLU A 289 12.61 -3.91 -11.86
C GLU A 289 11.82 -3.22 -10.74
N SER A 290 11.83 -3.79 -9.53
CA SER A 290 11.08 -3.25 -8.40
C SER A 290 11.70 -3.59 -7.05
N VAL A 291 11.32 -2.80 -6.05
CA VAL A 291 11.65 -3.03 -4.65
C VAL A 291 10.69 -4.08 -4.09
N TYR A 292 11.22 -5.10 -3.41
CA TYR A 292 10.41 -6.10 -2.70
C TYR A 292 10.22 -5.74 -1.23
N LYS A 293 11.31 -5.45 -0.51
CA LYS A 293 11.30 -5.04 0.90
C LYS A 293 12.34 -3.96 1.14
N LYS A 294 12.02 -2.97 1.99
CA LYS A 294 12.88 -1.80 2.24
C LYS A 294 12.66 -1.10 3.59
N ASP A 295 11.76 -1.58 4.43
CA ASP A 295 11.31 -0.80 5.58
C ASP A 295 12.33 -0.89 6.73
N LEU A 296 12.80 0.28 7.17
CA LEU A 296 13.77 0.40 8.25
C LEU A 296 13.13 0.13 9.61
N ASP A 297 13.94 -0.42 10.50
CA ASP A 297 13.61 -0.58 11.91
C ASP A 297 14.17 0.57 12.75
N PHE A 298 13.28 1.47 13.17
CA PHE A 298 13.62 2.60 14.03
C PHE A 298 13.63 2.26 15.53
N THR A 299 13.50 1.00 15.93
CA THR A 299 13.45 0.59 17.34
C THR A 299 14.65 1.13 18.13
N ALA A 300 15.88 0.99 17.61
CA ALA A 300 17.07 1.56 18.27
C ALA A 300 17.01 3.09 18.37
N GLY A 301 16.48 3.75 17.33
CA GLY A 301 16.27 5.20 17.32
C GLY A 301 15.30 5.64 18.41
N ILE A 302 14.22 4.89 18.63
CA ILE A 302 13.19 5.16 19.65
C ILE A 302 13.71 4.82 21.05
N GLU A 303 14.24 3.62 21.26
CA GLU A 303 14.67 3.12 22.58
C GLU A 303 15.80 3.93 23.21
N GLU A 304 16.61 4.58 22.37
CA GLU A 304 17.69 5.47 22.82
C GLU A 304 17.40 6.95 22.50
N ASN A 305 16.27 7.27 21.85
CA ASN A 305 15.90 8.62 21.36
C ASN A 305 17.07 9.30 20.62
N LEU A 306 17.69 8.56 19.67
CA LEU A 306 18.87 8.97 18.93
C LEU A 306 18.56 10.07 17.94
N LEU A 307 19.47 11.05 17.82
CA LEU A 307 19.53 11.92 16.66
C LEU A 307 19.73 11.09 15.39
N ILE A 308 19.23 11.60 14.26
CA ILE A 308 19.30 10.91 12.98
C ILE A 308 20.74 10.55 12.58
N ASP A 309 21.73 11.41 12.88
CA ASP A 309 23.15 11.15 12.60
C ASP A 309 23.70 9.97 13.41
N ASP A 310 23.33 9.89 14.70
CA ASP A 310 23.75 8.79 15.59
C ASP A 310 23.09 7.47 15.18
N TYR A 311 21.81 7.51 14.78
CA TYR A 311 21.13 6.35 14.23
C TYR A 311 21.77 5.87 12.93
N ILE A 312 22.07 6.77 11.99
CA ILE A 312 22.74 6.42 10.73
C ILE A 312 24.09 5.78 10.99
N LYS A 313 24.90 6.35 11.89
CA LYS A 313 26.19 5.79 12.26
C LYS A 313 26.07 4.37 12.82
N LYS A 314 25.07 4.13 13.68
CA LYS A 314 24.81 2.81 14.26
C LYS A 314 24.30 1.82 13.21
N ALA A 315 23.38 2.26 12.35
CA ALA A 315 22.82 1.47 11.27
C ALA A 315 23.89 1.06 10.25
N ASN A 316 24.73 1.98 9.77
CA ASN A 316 25.76 1.67 8.78
C ASN A 316 26.84 0.71 9.30
N ALA A 317 27.00 0.57 10.62
CA ALA A 317 27.91 -0.43 11.20
C ALA A 317 27.34 -1.86 11.15
N ASP A 318 26.02 -2.03 11.01
CA ASP A 318 25.32 -3.31 11.07
C ASP A 318 24.01 -3.29 10.26
N ILE A 319 24.11 -2.83 9.00
CA ILE A 319 22.96 -2.37 8.21
C ILE A 319 21.89 -3.45 7.98
N GLU A 320 22.29 -4.71 7.94
CA GLU A 320 21.38 -5.85 7.76
C GLU A 320 20.32 -5.93 8.88
N ASN A 321 20.72 -5.63 10.12
CA ASN A 321 19.84 -5.69 11.30
C ASN A 321 18.97 -4.44 11.49
N PHE A 322 19.08 -3.44 10.61
CA PHE A 322 18.30 -2.19 10.65
C PHE A 322 17.15 -2.16 9.64
N PHE A 323 16.87 -3.28 8.97
CA PHE A 323 15.67 -3.49 8.17
C PHE A 323 14.73 -4.48 8.86
N LYS A 324 13.44 -4.16 8.96
CA LYS A 324 12.44 -5.01 9.65
C LYS A 324 12.36 -6.43 9.07
N ASP A 325 12.38 -6.52 7.74
CA ASP A 325 12.23 -7.77 6.99
C ASP A 325 13.35 -7.96 5.94
N GLY A 326 14.45 -7.22 6.08
CA GLY A 326 15.56 -7.14 5.11
C GLY A 326 15.32 -6.16 3.95
N LEU A 327 16.40 -5.82 3.23
CA LEU A 327 16.36 -5.06 1.98
C LEU A 327 16.44 -6.01 0.79
N SER A 328 15.52 -5.89 -0.17
CA SER A 328 15.49 -6.77 -1.33
C SER A 328 14.78 -6.22 -2.56
N PHE A 329 15.16 -6.74 -3.73
CA PHE A 329 14.68 -6.31 -5.06
C PHE A 329 14.25 -7.51 -5.91
N MET A 330 13.17 -7.35 -6.68
CA MET A 330 12.65 -8.42 -7.55
C MET A 330 13.33 -8.40 -8.93
N LEU A 331 13.67 -9.58 -9.43
CA LEU A 331 14.13 -9.80 -10.80
C LEU A 331 13.00 -10.37 -11.67
N HIS A 332 12.86 -9.85 -12.88
CA HIS A 332 12.02 -10.47 -13.92
C HIS A 332 12.88 -10.98 -15.07
N LYS A 333 12.32 -11.94 -15.80
CA LYS A 333 12.89 -12.42 -17.06
C LYS A 333 11.81 -12.43 -18.13
N GLY A 334 11.67 -11.31 -18.84
CA GLY A 334 10.56 -11.09 -19.77
C GLY A 334 9.22 -11.04 -19.03
N ASN A 335 8.14 -11.57 -19.63
CA ASN A 335 6.77 -11.47 -19.09
C ASN A 335 6.42 -12.47 -17.96
N ARG A 336 7.42 -13.05 -17.28
CA ARG A 336 7.20 -13.98 -16.16
C ARG A 336 7.95 -13.48 -14.93
N LEU A 337 7.20 -13.25 -13.85
CA LEU A 337 7.72 -13.24 -12.48
C LEU A 337 8.54 -14.50 -12.27
N ILE A 338 9.84 -14.35 -12.14
CA ILE A 338 10.65 -15.41 -11.53
C ILE A 338 10.72 -15.02 -10.06
N ASN A 339 10.46 -15.96 -9.15
CA ASN A 339 10.62 -15.76 -7.70
C ASN A 339 12.12 -15.63 -7.31
N GLU A 340 12.92 -14.94 -8.12
CA GLU A 340 14.32 -14.64 -7.86
C GLU A 340 14.40 -13.23 -7.30
N VAL A 341 14.90 -13.14 -6.07
CA VAL A 341 14.99 -11.91 -5.30
C VAL A 341 16.47 -11.68 -4.98
N ILE A 342 16.94 -10.47 -5.21
CA ILE A 342 18.25 -10.01 -4.71
C ILE A 342 18.04 -9.57 -3.28
N VAL A 343 18.81 -10.16 -2.36
CA VAL A 343 18.73 -9.87 -0.92
C VAL A 343 20.07 -9.30 -0.45
N LEU A 344 20.00 -8.38 0.51
CA LEU A 344 21.17 -7.75 1.12
C LEU A 344 22.13 -8.83 1.66
N GLY A 345 23.43 -8.59 1.51
CA GLY A 345 24.49 -9.48 1.97
C GLY A 345 25.38 -10.03 0.84
N GLU A 346 26.24 -10.98 1.22
CA GLU A 346 27.22 -11.61 0.34
C GLU A 346 26.76 -12.96 -0.21
N HIS A 347 26.88 -13.13 -1.53
CA HIS A 347 26.47 -14.35 -2.25
C HIS A 347 27.56 -14.82 -3.25
N ASP A 348 27.43 -16.03 -3.78
CA ASP A 348 28.45 -16.65 -4.64
C ASP A 348 28.68 -15.92 -5.98
N SER A 349 27.63 -15.33 -6.54
CA SER A 349 27.63 -14.68 -7.86
C SER A 349 27.33 -13.18 -7.81
N TYR A 350 26.99 -12.64 -6.64
CA TYR A 350 26.75 -11.22 -6.46
C TYR A 350 26.95 -10.83 -4.99
N SER A 351 26.99 -9.54 -4.72
CA SER A 351 26.77 -9.01 -3.39
C SER A 351 25.88 -7.77 -3.43
N MET A 352 25.14 -7.53 -2.37
CA MET A 352 24.42 -6.28 -2.20
C MET A 352 24.76 -5.70 -0.84
N THR A 353 25.24 -4.46 -0.83
CA THR A 353 25.41 -3.67 0.39
C THR A 353 24.44 -2.49 0.38
N ALA A 354 24.28 -1.86 1.54
CA ALA A 354 23.47 -0.66 1.65
C ALA A 354 24.12 0.29 2.66
N GLU A 355 23.95 1.59 2.42
CA GLU A 355 24.31 2.64 3.36
C GLU A 355 23.12 3.58 3.54
N LEU A 356 22.99 4.16 4.73
CA LEU A 356 22.07 5.24 5.02
C LEU A 356 22.82 6.57 4.96
N GLU A 357 22.20 7.57 4.35
CA GLU A 357 22.70 8.94 4.33
C GLU A 357 21.58 9.90 4.73
N LYS A 358 21.93 10.92 5.50
CA LYS A 358 21.01 11.94 5.95
C LYS A 358 20.62 12.84 4.78
N ILE A 359 19.32 13.13 4.65
CA ILE A 359 18.84 14.19 3.76
C ILE A 359 18.72 15.49 4.55
N ASP A 360 18.01 15.42 5.67
CA ASP A 360 17.83 16.51 6.62
C ASP A 360 17.58 15.95 8.03
N ASN A 361 17.14 16.78 8.99
CA ASN A 361 16.88 16.33 10.37
C ASN A 361 15.62 15.46 10.53
N THR A 362 14.88 15.20 9.45
CA THR A 362 13.59 14.49 9.44
C THR A 362 13.52 13.35 8.43
N ALA A 363 14.51 13.22 7.54
CA ALA A 363 14.52 12.21 6.51
C ALA A 363 15.94 11.72 6.17
N LEU A 364 16.01 10.48 5.69
CA LEU A 364 17.22 9.81 5.23
C LEU A 364 16.95 9.10 3.89
N LYS A 365 18.01 8.77 3.16
CA LYS A 365 17.97 7.92 1.95
C LYS A 365 18.73 6.62 2.22
N ILE A 366 18.25 5.55 1.58
CA ILE A 366 18.90 4.25 1.53
C ILE A 366 19.66 4.18 0.20
N ILE A 367 20.95 3.87 0.25
CA ILE A 367 21.86 3.80 -0.90
C ILE A 367 22.29 2.34 -1.08
N PRO A 368 21.52 1.54 -1.81
CA PRO A 368 21.89 0.17 -2.16
C PRO A 368 22.95 0.14 -3.26
N ILE A 369 23.99 -0.66 -3.06
CA ILE A 369 25.05 -0.93 -4.02
C ILE A 369 25.00 -2.41 -4.34
N PHE A 370 24.81 -2.73 -5.62
CA PHE A 370 24.72 -4.10 -6.12
C PHE A 370 25.96 -4.43 -6.95
N ASN A 371 26.68 -5.49 -6.57
CA ASN A 371 27.91 -5.93 -7.21
C ASN A 371 27.69 -7.30 -7.85
N ILE A 372 27.90 -7.42 -9.15
CA ILE A 372 27.89 -8.70 -9.86
C ILE A 372 29.31 -9.26 -9.91
N LYS A 373 29.48 -10.55 -9.57
CA LYS A 373 30.79 -11.22 -9.55
C LYS A 373 30.97 -12.10 -10.79
N TYR A 374 31.91 -11.74 -11.64
CA TYR A 374 32.27 -12.53 -12.82
C TYR A 374 33.57 -13.27 -12.59
N LYS A 375 33.58 -14.59 -12.82
CA LYS A 375 34.80 -15.41 -12.74
C LYS A 375 35.38 -15.62 -14.13
N LEU A 376 36.70 -15.46 -14.23
CA LEU A 376 37.48 -15.64 -15.45
C LEU A 376 38.63 -16.61 -15.18
N LYS A 377 38.80 -17.58 -16.06
CA LYS A 377 39.96 -18.47 -16.09
C LYS A 377 40.38 -18.67 -17.53
N THR A 378 41.66 -18.43 -17.86
CA THR A 378 42.19 -18.59 -19.22
C THR A 378 43.01 -19.87 -19.35
N ASP A 379 43.24 -20.31 -20.59
CA ASP A 379 44.07 -21.50 -20.85
C ASP A 379 45.55 -21.27 -20.50
N THR A 380 46.02 -20.01 -20.58
CA THR A 380 47.40 -19.61 -20.29
C THR A 380 47.65 -19.35 -18.81
N ASP A 381 46.65 -18.82 -18.11
CA ASP A 381 46.74 -18.41 -16.70
C ASP A 381 45.83 -19.31 -15.87
N LYS A 382 46.41 -20.34 -15.24
CA LYS A 382 45.66 -21.41 -14.54
C LYS A 382 44.92 -20.93 -13.29
N THR A 383 45.14 -19.70 -12.85
CA THR A 383 44.48 -19.06 -11.70
C THR A 383 43.15 -18.41 -12.10
N GLU A 384 42.13 -18.63 -11.28
CA GLU A 384 40.84 -17.95 -11.40
C GLU A 384 41.00 -16.47 -10.98
N LYS A 385 40.44 -15.55 -11.77
CA LYS A 385 40.32 -14.13 -11.49
C LYS A 385 38.85 -13.78 -11.30
N GLU A 386 38.59 -12.78 -10.46
CA GLU A 386 37.26 -12.23 -10.24
C GLU A 386 37.21 -10.77 -10.73
N GLU A 387 36.18 -10.43 -11.49
CA GLU A 387 35.86 -9.07 -11.93
C GLU A 387 34.50 -8.68 -11.33
N ILE A 388 34.42 -7.47 -10.79
CA ILE A 388 33.20 -6.94 -10.17
C ILE A 388 32.62 -5.85 -11.05
N GLU A 389 31.32 -5.94 -11.32
CA GLU A 389 30.55 -4.87 -11.96
C GLU A 389 29.53 -4.30 -10.96
N THR A 390 29.60 -2.99 -10.72
CA THR A 390 28.81 -2.32 -9.69
C THR A 390 27.66 -1.52 -10.29
N PHE A 391 26.49 -1.61 -9.67
CA PHE A 391 25.26 -0.92 -10.02
C PHE A 391 24.69 -0.22 -8.80
N SER A 392 24.22 1.01 -8.98
CA SER A 392 23.41 1.67 -7.94
C SER A 392 21.94 1.30 -8.12
N LEU A 393 21.28 0.89 -7.03
CA LEU A 393 19.84 0.68 -7.01
C LEU A 393 19.09 1.84 -6.33
N ALA A 394 19.77 2.96 -6.06
CA ALA A 394 19.19 4.10 -5.32
C ALA A 394 17.98 4.71 -6.03
N GLY A 395 17.93 4.67 -7.37
CA GLY A 395 16.80 5.18 -8.16
C GLY A 395 15.46 4.47 -7.91
N PHE A 396 15.47 3.29 -7.27
CA PHE A 396 14.26 2.55 -6.92
C PHE A 396 13.66 2.96 -5.57
N LEU A 397 14.40 3.70 -4.74
CA LEU A 397 14.01 4.00 -3.37
C LEU A 397 13.64 5.48 -3.21
N GLN A 398 12.54 5.71 -2.50
CA GLN A 398 12.14 7.04 -2.07
C GLN A 398 12.78 7.36 -0.71
N PRO A 399 12.98 8.65 -0.39
CA PRO A 399 13.34 9.09 0.95
C PRO A 399 12.46 8.47 2.03
N VAL A 400 13.09 8.08 3.14
CA VAL A 400 12.42 7.53 4.31
C VAL A 400 12.38 8.59 5.40
N LYS A 401 11.19 8.90 5.90
CA LYS A 401 11.03 9.77 7.06
C LYS A 401 11.59 9.06 8.30
N TYR A 402 12.32 9.80 9.12
CA TYR A 402 12.73 9.32 10.43
C TYR A 402 11.50 9.19 11.34
N PHE A 403 11.63 8.49 12.47
CA PHE A 403 10.49 8.20 13.33
C PHE A 403 9.86 9.49 13.88
N SER A 404 8.55 9.45 14.12
CA SER A 404 7.75 10.59 14.60
C SER A 404 7.25 10.35 16.03
N GLU A 405 6.55 11.34 16.60
CA GLU A 405 5.89 11.20 17.91
C GLU A 405 4.95 9.98 17.96
N ASN A 406 4.17 9.77 16.89
CA ASN A 406 3.22 8.68 16.80
C ASN A 406 3.90 7.30 16.80
N ASP A 407 5.08 7.21 16.18
CA ASP A 407 5.87 5.96 16.20
C ASP A 407 6.34 5.63 17.62
N VAL A 408 6.73 6.64 18.40
CA VAL A 408 7.06 6.46 19.82
C VAL A 408 5.85 6.00 20.62
N TYR A 409 4.68 6.63 20.43
CA TYR A 409 3.45 6.22 21.12
C TYR A 409 3.07 4.77 20.81
N ILE A 410 3.12 4.38 19.52
CA ILE A 410 2.85 2.99 19.08
C ILE A 410 3.86 2.02 19.70
N HIS A 411 5.14 2.38 19.70
CA HIS A 411 6.21 1.55 20.25
C HIS A 411 5.98 1.26 21.74
N ILE A 412 5.79 2.31 22.54
CA ILE A 412 5.56 2.18 23.98
C ILE A 412 4.27 1.38 24.25
N LEU A 413 3.21 1.65 23.50
CA LEU A 413 1.96 0.92 23.63
C LEU A 413 2.13 -0.58 23.34
N ASN A 414 2.92 -0.95 22.32
CA ASN A 414 3.23 -2.35 22.03
C ASN A 414 4.04 -3.00 23.16
N GLU A 415 4.96 -2.28 23.80
CA GLU A 415 5.69 -2.79 24.98
C GLU A 415 4.77 -2.97 26.19
N LEU A 416 3.81 -2.06 26.40
CA LEU A 416 2.80 -2.19 27.46
C LEU A 416 1.93 -3.44 27.26
N ASN A 417 1.56 -3.76 26.02
CA ASN A 417 0.74 -4.94 25.71
C ASN A 417 1.40 -6.28 26.07
N LYS A 418 2.72 -6.30 26.21
CA LYS A 418 3.45 -7.50 26.64
C LYS A 418 3.34 -7.72 28.16
N ARG A 419 2.79 -6.75 28.90
CA ARG A 419 2.65 -6.77 30.36
C ARG A 419 1.22 -7.14 30.77
N ASN A 420 1.10 -7.80 31.93
CA ASN A 420 -0.18 -8.12 32.56
C ASN A 420 -0.54 -7.19 33.72
N ASP A 421 0.34 -6.23 34.05
CA ASP A 421 0.25 -5.36 35.22
C ASP A 421 0.12 -3.86 34.86
N VAL A 422 -0.32 -3.55 33.63
CA VAL A 422 -0.51 -2.17 33.15
C VAL A 422 -1.52 -1.43 34.02
N VAL A 423 -2.58 -2.12 34.43
CA VAL A 423 -3.63 -1.62 35.33
C VAL A 423 -3.40 -2.19 36.72
N LYS A 424 -3.41 -1.33 37.74
CA LYS A 424 -3.31 -1.76 39.14
C LYS A 424 -4.66 -2.29 39.62
N VAL A 425 -4.63 -3.43 40.27
CA VAL A 425 -5.80 -4.06 40.89
C VAL A 425 -5.79 -3.80 42.39
N TYR A 426 -6.94 -3.39 42.94
CA TYR A 426 -7.11 -3.03 44.35
C TYR A 426 -8.18 -3.93 45.00
N PRO A 427 -7.79 -5.02 45.69
CA PRO A 427 -8.76 -5.98 46.24
C PRO A 427 -9.73 -5.43 47.29
N HIS A 428 -9.42 -4.27 47.87
CA HIS A 428 -10.24 -3.62 48.89
C HIS A 428 -11.08 -2.46 48.36
N ARG A 429 -10.94 -2.10 47.07
CA ARG A 429 -11.66 -1.01 46.42
C ARG A 429 -12.55 -1.55 45.30
N PHE A 430 -13.67 -0.89 45.05
CA PHE A 430 -14.56 -1.25 43.95
C PHE A 430 -14.04 -0.68 42.63
N ALA A 431 -14.27 -1.40 41.53
CA ALA A 431 -13.86 -0.95 40.21
C ALA A 431 -14.60 0.34 39.82
N SER A 432 -15.87 0.47 40.24
CA SER A 432 -16.67 1.65 39.97
C SER A 432 -16.14 2.95 40.58
N GLU A 433 -15.27 2.88 41.59
CA GLU A 433 -14.56 4.05 42.11
C GLU A 433 -13.71 4.71 41.01
N PHE A 434 -12.94 3.90 40.27
CA PHE A 434 -12.09 4.38 39.18
C PHE A 434 -12.92 4.83 37.97
N TYR A 435 -13.99 4.09 37.65
CA TYR A 435 -14.93 4.43 36.60
C TYR A 435 -15.57 5.80 36.82
N ALA A 436 -16.16 6.05 38.00
CA ALA A 436 -16.82 7.31 38.30
C ALA A 436 -15.85 8.50 38.23
N ASN A 437 -14.64 8.33 38.77
CA ASN A 437 -13.59 9.35 38.64
C ASN A 437 -13.24 9.63 37.17
N ALA A 438 -13.06 8.61 36.34
CA ALA A 438 -12.72 8.77 34.94
C ALA A 438 -13.83 9.45 34.13
N VAL A 439 -15.07 9.03 34.33
CA VAL A 439 -16.26 9.53 33.64
C VAL A 439 -16.52 11.01 33.97
N VAL A 440 -16.50 11.36 35.26
CA VAL A 440 -16.77 12.73 35.72
C VAL A 440 -15.66 13.68 35.28
N THR A 441 -14.39 13.31 35.50
CA THR A 441 -13.26 14.19 35.16
C THR A 441 -12.90 14.20 33.68
N GLY A 442 -13.35 13.21 32.92
CA GLY A 442 -12.92 12.98 31.54
C GLY A 442 -11.43 12.59 31.42
N ARG A 443 -10.80 12.16 32.53
CA ARG A 443 -9.34 11.93 32.61
C ARG A 443 -9.01 10.59 33.27
N PRO A 444 -7.83 10.02 32.99
CA PRO A 444 -7.32 8.86 33.72
C PRO A 444 -7.25 9.11 35.23
N PRO A 445 -7.77 8.21 36.08
CA PRO A 445 -7.56 8.29 37.53
C PRO A 445 -6.08 8.11 37.87
N LYS A 446 -5.53 8.99 38.72
CA LYS A 446 -4.07 9.06 39.03
C LYS A 446 -3.44 7.73 39.43
N GLU A 447 -4.18 6.86 40.12
CA GLU A 447 -3.63 5.63 40.69
C GLU A 447 -3.90 4.39 39.84
N LEU A 448 -4.70 4.52 38.76
CA LEU A 448 -5.21 3.36 38.03
C LEU A 448 -4.10 2.60 37.28
N PHE A 449 -3.17 3.33 36.67
CA PHE A 449 -2.11 2.74 35.87
C PHE A 449 -0.83 2.49 36.68
N ASN A 450 -0.08 1.47 36.27
CA ASN A 450 1.28 1.24 36.75
C ASN A 450 2.28 2.14 36.02
N ASP A 451 2.53 3.32 36.59
CA ASP A 451 3.48 4.30 36.04
C ASP A 451 4.88 3.73 35.77
N SER A 452 5.32 2.73 36.54
CA SER A 452 6.62 2.07 36.31
C SER A 452 6.73 1.47 34.90
N ALA A 453 5.60 1.20 34.26
CA ALA A 453 5.55 0.63 32.92
C ALA A 453 6.00 1.58 31.82
N ILE A 454 5.91 2.90 32.04
CA ILE A 454 6.35 3.92 31.07
C ILE A 454 7.46 4.83 31.59
N GLU A 455 7.90 4.65 32.84
CA GLU A 455 8.84 5.54 33.52
C GLU A 455 10.18 5.68 32.77
N LYS A 456 10.67 4.59 32.16
CA LYS A 456 11.86 4.62 31.28
C LYS A 456 11.67 5.64 30.15
N TYR A 457 10.56 5.56 29.43
CA TYR A 457 10.27 6.43 28.29
C TYR A 457 9.97 7.86 28.74
N ARG A 458 9.27 8.04 29.86
CA ARG A 458 9.04 9.37 30.46
C ARG A 458 10.38 10.08 30.67
N LYS A 459 11.34 9.45 31.36
CA LYS A 459 12.70 10.00 31.56
C LYS A 459 13.46 10.25 30.26
N LEU A 460 13.29 9.38 29.26
CA LEU A 460 13.99 9.48 27.98
C LEU A 460 13.53 10.68 27.14
N TYR A 461 12.27 11.10 27.26
CA TYR A 461 11.66 12.11 26.39
C TYR A 461 11.19 13.40 27.09
N THR A 462 11.18 13.51 28.42
CA THR A 462 10.64 14.71 29.12
C THR A 462 11.53 15.97 29.04
N GLU A 463 12.85 15.83 28.94
CA GLU A 463 13.77 16.98 28.92
C GLU A 463 14.41 17.16 27.56
N LYS A 464 14.42 18.40 27.05
CA LYS A 464 15.14 18.74 25.83
C LYS A 464 16.65 18.60 26.08
N LYS A 465 17.22 17.51 25.59
CA LYS A 465 18.65 17.22 25.64
C LYS A 465 19.24 17.44 24.25
N PRO A 466 20.40 18.10 24.13
CA PRO A 466 20.99 18.45 22.82
C PRO A 466 21.27 17.23 21.94
N ASN A 467 21.49 16.05 22.55
CA ASN A 467 21.82 14.81 21.86
C ASN A 467 20.61 13.86 21.76
N LYS A 468 19.38 14.40 21.82
CA LYS A 468 18.14 13.63 21.76
C LYS A 468 17.20 14.22 20.72
N TYR A 469 16.47 13.35 20.03
CA TYR A 469 15.70 13.75 18.85
C TYR A 469 14.36 14.39 19.18
N LEU A 470 13.50 13.69 19.93
CA LEU A 470 12.19 14.22 20.34
C LEU A 470 12.19 14.62 21.81
N THR A 471 11.27 15.52 22.14
CA THR A 471 10.95 15.92 23.51
C THR A 471 9.44 16.06 23.63
N PHE A 472 8.86 15.49 24.69
CA PHE A 472 7.44 15.60 25.00
C PHE A 472 7.24 16.43 26.27
N ASP A 473 6.15 17.18 26.31
CA ASP A 473 5.64 17.81 27.55
C ASP A 473 4.95 16.76 28.43
N GLY A 474 5.77 15.83 28.93
CA GLY A 474 5.34 14.63 29.65
C GLY A 474 4.73 13.56 28.74
N LEU A 475 4.87 12.30 29.16
CA LEU A 475 4.32 11.13 28.48
C LEU A 475 3.54 10.29 29.50
N ASN A 476 2.32 9.92 29.15
CA ASN A 476 1.36 9.27 30.04
C ASN A 476 0.43 8.29 29.31
N ILE A 477 -0.33 7.53 30.10
CA ILE A 477 -1.36 6.62 29.61
C ILE A 477 -2.72 7.34 29.71
N GLY A 478 -3.41 7.45 28.59
CA GLY A 478 -4.76 7.99 28.46
C GLY A 478 -5.82 6.89 28.45
N ILE A 479 -7.06 7.24 28.81
CA ILE A 479 -8.25 6.40 28.61
C ILE A 479 -8.99 6.97 27.41
N SER A 480 -9.28 6.14 26.42
CA SER A 480 -10.10 6.50 25.26
C SER A 480 -11.53 6.76 25.73
N GLU A 481 -12.17 7.82 25.25
CA GLU A 481 -13.59 8.14 25.46
C GLU A 481 -14.18 7.66 26.81
N PRO A 482 -13.71 8.15 27.97
CA PRO A 482 -14.10 7.62 29.27
C PRO A 482 -15.60 7.76 29.55
N ARG A 483 -16.31 8.67 28.86
CA ARG A 483 -17.78 8.84 28.95
C ARG A 483 -18.56 7.93 27.99
N ASN A 484 -17.93 7.42 26.94
CA ASN A 484 -18.57 6.69 25.84
C ASN A 484 -18.05 5.25 25.71
N GLY A 485 -17.84 4.55 26.84
CA GLY A 485 -17.56 3.11 26.83
C GLY A 485 -16.08 2.72 26.72
N GLY A 486 -15.14 3.67 26.73
CA GLY A 486 -13.73 3.31 26.84
C GLY A 486 -13.28 2.91 28.26
N ILE A 487 -14.19 2.94 29.23
CA ILE A 487 -14.04 2.30 30.54
C ILE A 487 -15.38 1.68 30.94
N GLU A 488 -15.34 0.42 31.39
CA GLU A 488 -16.49 -0.37 31.80
C GLU A 488 -16.14 -1.17 33.05
N VAL A 489 -17.11 -1.38 33.94
CA VAL A 489 -16.90 -2.11 35.20
C VAL A 489 -18.03 -3.08 35.46
N ASP A 490 -17.69 -4.17 36.12
CA ASP A 490 -18.64 -5.09 36.72
C ASP A 490 -18.24 -5.27 38.19
N ASP A 491 -18.92 -4.55 39.09
CA ASP A 491 -18.64 -4.63 40.53
C ASP A 491 -19.12 -5.96 41.12
N TYR A 492 -20.01 -6.71 40.46
CA TYR A 492 -20.39 -8.05 40.93
C TYR A 492 -19.28 -9.06 40.63
N GLU A 493 -18.64 -8.95 39.47
CA GLU A 493 -17.44 -9.74 39.11
C GLU A 493 -16.17 -9.21 39.80
N GLY A 494 -16.14 -7.93 40.18
CA GLY A 494 -14.93 -7.25 40.65
C GLY A 494 -13.95 -7.03 39.50
N SER A 495 -14.47 -6.61 38.33
CA SER A 495 -13.71 -6.45 37.10
C SER A 495 -13.79 -5.03 36.51
N LEU A 496 -12.74 -4.67 35.77
CA LEU A 496 -12.59 -3.41 35.07
C LEU A 496 -12.05 -3.68 33.66
N SER A 497 -12.77 -3.21 32.65
CA SER A 497 -12.32 -3.16 31.26
C SER A 497 -12.05 -1.73 30.86
N LEU A 498 -10.95 -1.47 30.15
CA LEU A 498 -10.67 -0.14 29.62
C LEU A 498 -9.90 -0.20 28.31
N THR A 499 -10.12 0.83 27.49
CA THR A 499 -9.38 1.09 26.26
C THR A 499 -8.42 2.25 26.50
N TYR A 500 -7.12 2.01 26.36
CA TYR A 500 -6.06 2.96 26.67
C TYR A 500 -5.14 3.23 25.48
N TYR A 501 -4.43 4.35 25.56
CA TYR A 501 -3.40 4.77 24.61
C TYR A 501 -2.24 5.46 25.32
N VAL A 502 -1.12 5.63 24.64
CA VAL A 502 0.03 6.41 25.12
C VAL A 502 0.10 7.71 24.34
N ALA A 503 0.27 8.83 25.03
CA ALA A 503 0.43 10.14 24.39
C ALA A 503 1.10 11.14 25.34
N SER A 504 1.32 12.37 24.84
CA SER A 504 1.76 13.48 25.68
C SER A 504 0.65 14.03 26.58
N ASN A 505 1.00 14.76 27.64
CA ASN A 505 0.00 15.36 28.55
C ASN A 505 -0.92 16.34 27.82
N LYS A 506 -0.39 17.06 26.83
CA LYS A 506 -1.17 17.98 26.01
C LYS A 506 -2.30 17.24 25.28
N ILE A 507 -2.00 16.08 24.69
CA ILE A 507 -3.00 15.29 23.96
C ILE A 507 -4.02 14.68 24.92
N ILE A 508 -3.58 14.13 26.06
CA ILE A 508 -4.48 13.54 27.06
C ILE A 508 -5.39 14.58 27.70
N GLY A 509 -4.93 15.83 27.84
CA GLY A 509 -5.68 16.92 28.42
C GLY A 509 -6.68 17.60 27.47
N ASP A 510 -6.61 17.31 26.17
CA ASP A 510 -7.42 17.94 25.13
C ASP A 510 -8.73 17.16 24.91
N THR A 511 -9.77 17.54 25.64
CA THR A 511 -11.08 16.86 25.61
C THR A 511 -11.91 17.16 24.37
N ASP A 512 -11.53 18.16 23.56
CA ASP A 512 -12.28 18.62 22.39
C ASP A 512 -11.75 18.03 21.07
N ASN A 513 -10.61 17.32 21.12
CA ASN A 513 -9.82 16.93 19.95
C ASN A 513 -9.79 15.41 19.78
N ILE A 514 -10.99 14.80 19.80
CA ILE A 514 -11.22 13.34 19.79
C ILE A 514 -10.80 12.68 18.44
N ASN A 515 -10.39 13.46 17.43
CA ASN A 515 -10.05 12.96 16.09
C ASN A 515 -8.58 12.58 15.86
N PHE A 516 -7.76 12.42 16.90
CA PHE A 516 -6.43 11.81 16.72
C PHE A 516 -6.55 10.29 16.64
N ALA A 517 -6.29 9.73 15.45
CA ALA A 517 -6.21 8.28 15.22
C ALA A 517 -4.95 7.68 15.90
N LEU A 518 -4.86 7.79 17.23
CA LEU A 518 -3.87 7.08 18.02
C LEU A 518 -4.22 5.60 18.03
N ARG A 519 -3.18 4.77 18.06
CA ARG A 519 -3.35 3.35 18.33
C ARG A 519 -3.82 3.18 19.77
N GLN A 520 -4.77 2.28 19.97
CA GLN A 520 -5.39 1.98 21.27
C GLN A 520 -5.33 0.48 21.54
N ASN A 521 -5.42 0.10 22.81
CA ASN A 521 -5.63 -1.31 23.21
C ASN A 521 -6.65 -1.40 24.32
N THR A 522 -7.35 -2.54 24.36
CA THR A 522 -8.33 -2.85 25.39
C THR A 522 -7.80 -3.94 26.30
N VAL A 523 -7.98 -3.76 27.60
CA VAL A 523 -7.62 -4.76 28.63
C VAL A 523 -8.80 -4.95 29.58
N LYS A 524 -9.00 -6.18 30.03
CA LYS A 524 -9.89 -6.52 31.15
C LYS A 524 -9.06 -7.10 32.29
N VAL A 525 -9.22 -6.55 33.48
CA VAL A 525 -8.59 -7.03 34.71
C VAL A 525 -9.66 -7.37 35.75
N THR A 526 -9.38 -8.39 36.57
CA THR A 526 -10.25 -8.84 37.67
C THR A 526 -9.48 -8.78 38.99
N GLY A 527 -10.22 -8.85 40.10
CA GLY A 527 -9.65 -8.87 41.46
C GLY A 527 -9.89 -7.58 42.27
N PHE A 528 -10.78 -6.70 41.81
CA PHE A 528 -11.33 -5.64 42.63
C PHE A 528 -12.34 -6.20 43.64
N ARG A 529 -12.71 -5.40 44.65
CA ARG A 529 -13.72 -5.79 45.64
C ARG A 529 -15.07 -6.05 44.93
N GLN A 530 -15.72 -7.15 45.31
CA GLN A 530 -17.02 -7.55 44.74
C GLN A 530 -18.18 -7.06 45.60
N VAL A 531 -19.29 -6.68 44.95
CA VAL A 531 -20.57 -6.48 45.62
C VAL A 531 -21.31 -7.81 45.77
N ASN A 532 -21.77 -8.06 46.99
CA ASN A 532 -22.68 -9.14 47.33
C ASN A 532 -23.49 -8.71 48.57
N GLU A 533 -24.51 -9.49 48.95
CA GLU A 533 -25.39 -9.11 50.04
C GLU A 533 -24.67 -8.87 51.38
N GLU A 534 -23.64 -9.67 51.69
CA GLU A 534 -22.83 -9.51 52.90
C GLU A 534 -22.04 -8.20 52.87
N THR A 535 -21.30 -7.96 51.78
CA THR A 535 -20.54 -6.73 51.56
C THR A 535 -21.43 -5.49 51.66
N ILE A 536 -22.62 -5.50 51.05
CA ILE A 536 -23.53 -4.35 51.06
C ILE A 536 -24.15 -4.14 52.44
N LYS A 537 -24.48 -5.20 53.19
CA LYS A 537 -24.95 -5.10 54.58
C LYS A 537 -23.90 -4.47 55.50
N ASP A 538 -22.64 -4.82 55.30
CA ASP A 538 -21.51 -4.29 56.08
C ASP A 538 -21.26 -2.80 55.78
N LEU A 539 -21.23 -2.44 54.49
CA LEU A 539 -20.95 -1.07 54.05
C LEU A 539 -22.10 -0.10 54.32
N PHE A 540 -23.33 -0.53 54.10
CA PHE A 540 -24.53 0.31 54.12
C PHE A 540 -25.52 -0.17 55.19
N GLY A 541 -25.23 0.20 56.44
CA GLY A 541 -26.04 -0.10 57.62
C GLY A 541 -27.32 0.72 57.69
N PHE A 542 -28.25 0.52 56.75
CA PHE A 542 -29.57 1.15 56.80
C PHE A 542 -30.33 0.74 58.05
N SER A 543 -30.90 1.73 58.74
CA SER A 543 -31.69 1.53 59.96
C SER A 543 -32.93 2.42 59.95
N ILE A 544 -34.03 1.91 60.52
CA ILE A 544 -35.26 2.68 60.66
C ILE A 544 -35.35 3.13 62.12
N VAL A 545 -35.11 4.42 62.34
CA VAL A 545 -34.97 5.02 63.67
C VAL A 545 -36.23 5.75 64.05
N LYS A 546 -36.64 5.60 65.32
CA LYS A 546 -37.79 6.29 65.88
C LYS A 546 -37.53 7.80 65.94
N SER A 547 -38.50 8.58 65.49
CA SER A 547 -38.50 10.04 65.49
C SER A 547 -39.91 10.55 65.82
N ASN A 548 -40.14 11.85 65.64
CA ASN A 548 -41.46 12.46 65.75
C ASN A 548 -42.10 12.62 64.38
N ASP A 549 -43.42 12.45 64.30
CA ASP A 549 -44.19 12.80 63.12
C ASP A 549 -44.32 14.31 62.92
N LYS A 550 -45.00 14.73 61.86
CA LYS A 550 -45.20 16.16 61.55
C LYS A 550 -45.96 16.93 62.65
N ASP A 551 -46.71 16.22 63.48
CA ASP A 551 -47.51 16.76 64.58
C ASP A 551 -46.79 16.63 65.94
N GLY A 552 -45.53 16.16 65.95
CA GLY A 552 -44.71 16.01 67.15
C GLY A 552 -44.92 14.70 67.91
N ASN A 553 -45.72 13.76 67.40
CA ASN A 553 -45.98 12.49 68.08
C ASN A 553 -44.89 11.45 67.77
N PRO A 554 -44.45 10.66 68.76
CA PRO A 554 -43.43 9.63 68.54
C PRO A 554 -43.98 8.48 67.68
N GLY A 555 -43.13 7.95 66.80
CA GLY A 555 -43.51 6.83 65.94
C GLY A 555 -43.99 5.57 66.68
N THR A 556 -45.01 4.91 66.14
CA THR A 556 -45.59 3.65 66.64
C THR A 556 -45.61 2.58 65.55
N LEU A 557 -45.62 1.30 65.91
CA LEU A 557 -45.72 0.24 64.91
C LEU A 557 -46.99 0.37 64.04
N ASN A 558 -48.08 0.87 64.62
CA ASN A 558 -49.33 1.13 63.88
C ASN A 558 -49.17 2.27 62.85
N SER A 559 -48.50 3.38 63.21
CA SER A 559 -48.23 4.46 62.26
C SER A 559 -47.25 4.00 61.17
N TRP A 560 -46.28 3.15 61.49
CA TRP A 560 -45.41 2.52 60.51
C TRP A 560 -46.17 1.59 59.54
N ARG A 561 -47.04 0.70 60.03
CA ARG A 561 -47.86 -0.20 59.20
C ARG A 561 -48.82 0.54 58.26
N LYS A 562 -49.22 1.77 58.59
CA LYS A 562 -50.04 2.62 57.72
C LYS A 562 -49.23 3.28 56.59
N LYS A 563 -47.92 3.46 56.77
CA LYS A 563 -47.04 4.04 55.73
C LYS A 563 -46.95 3.11 54.53
N TYR A 564 -47.11 3.69 53.35
CA TYR A 564 -46.99 3.01 52.07
C TYR A 564 -45.95 3.75 51.24
N ILE A 565 -45.01 3.03 50.65
CA ILE A 565 -44.01 3.56 49.73
C ILE A 565 -44.10 2.74 48.44
N PRO A 566 -44.56 3.35 47.33
CA PRO A 566 -44.67 2.63 46.07
C PRO A 566 -43.29 2.32 45.50
N GLU A 567 -43.20 1.23 44.74
CA GLU A 567 -41.94 0.67 44.22
C GLU A 567 -41.16 1.61 43.28
N ASN A 568 -41.84 2.60 42.67
CA ASN A 568 -41.20 3.60 41.82
C ASN A 568 -40.44 4.69 42.60
N MET A 569 -40.55 4.72 43.93
CA MET A 569 -39.78 5.63 44.77
C MET A 569 -38.31 5.22 44.80
N TYR A 570 -37.43 6.22 44.82
CA TYR A 570 -35.99 6.02 44.79
C TYR A 570 -35.29 7.01 45.72
N LEU A 571 -34.16 6.58 46.27
CA LEU A 571 -33.19 7.46 46.92
C LEU A 571 -32.14 7.94 45.93
N VAL A 572 -31.71 7.05 45.04
CA VAL A 572 -30.70 7.31 44.01
C VAL A 572 -31.21 6.75 42.69
N ARG A 573 -31.03 7.49 41.60
CA ARG A 573 -31.35 7.04 40.26
C ARG A 573 -30.46 7.71 39.23
N GLU A 574 -29.91 6.93 38.31
CA GLU A 574 -29.29 7.46 37.09
C GLU A 574 -30.29 8.28 36.27
N GLN A 575 -29.85 9.46 35.85
CA GLN A 575 -30.58 10.40 35.00
C GLN A 575 -29.56 11.17 34.14
N GLY A 576 -30.00 11.89 33.11
CA GLY A 576 -29.10 12.76 32.35
C GLY A 576 -27.99 12.02 31.61
N ASN A 577 -26.91 12.73 31.30
CA ASN A 577 -25.75 12.19 30.59
C ASN A 577 -24.63 11.79 31.55
N LYS A 578 -23.91 10.71 31.24
CA LYS A 578 -22.79 10.22 32.06
C LYS A 578 -21.73 11.30 32.27
N GLY A 579 -21.38 11.53 33.53
CA GLY A 579 -20.33 12.46 33.94
C GLY A 579 -20.74 13.93 34.00
N GLU A 580 -21.99 14.26 33.69
CA GLU A 580 -22.58 15.59 33.93
C GLU A 580 -23.11 15.72 35.37
N ASN A 581 -23.44 16.95 35.77
CA ASN A 581 -23.88 17.25 37.14
C ASN A 581 -25.22 16.59 37.53
N ASP A 582 -25.99 16.12 36.56
CA ASP A 582 -27.29 15.48 36.72
C ASP A 582 -27.26 13.96 36.45
N TRP A 583 -26.07 13.38 36.26
CA TRP A 583 -25.88 11.95 35.96
C TRP A 583 -26.55 11.03 37.00
N LEU A 584 -26.49 11.41 38.28
CA LEU A 584 -27.10 10.68 39.38
C LEU A 584 -27.87 11.65 40.26
N THR A 585 -29.17 11.42 40.37
CA THR A 585 -30.05 12.24 41.21
C THR A 585 -30.31 11.55 42.54
N PHE A 586 -30.14 12.30 43.64
CA PHE A 586 -30.62 11.91 44.96
C PHE A 586 -32.00 12.53 45.24
N SER A 587 -32.91 11.75 45.80
CA SER A 587 -34.24 12.22 46.21
C SER A 587 -34.68 11.57 47.51
N ASN A 588 -34.88 12.37 48.56
CA ASN A 588 -35.41 11.88 49.83
C ASN A 588 -36.94 12.01 49.94
N THR A 589 -37.62 12.41 48.85
CA THR A 589 -39.06 12.70 48.86
C THR A 589 -39.91 11.53 49.37
N ALA A 590 -39.52 10.28 49.12
CA ALA A 590 -40.21 9.09 49.62
C ALA A 590 -40.25 8.97 51.16
N LEU A 591 -39.32 9.62 51.85
CA LEU A 591 -39.22 9.65 53.30
C LEU A 591 -39.71 10.98 53.89
N ASP A 592 -39.56 12.08 53.14
CA ASP A 592 -39.90 13.46 53.51
C ASP A 592 -41.35 13.87 53.22
N TYR A 593 -42.12 13.12 52.43
CA TYR A 593 -43.50 13.48 52.03
C TYR A 593 -44.51 13.37 53.18
N GLU A 594 -44.27 14.11 54.26
CA GLU A 594 -44.89 14.00 55.57
C GLU A 594 -44.37 12.79 56.36
N ASN A 595 -43.54 13.02 57.40
CA ASN A 595 -43.13 11.97 58.35
C ASN A 595 -44.31 11.50 59.22
N ASN A 596 -45.46 11.15 58.64
CA ASN A 596 -46.67 10.72 59.34
C ASN A 596 -46.49 9.40 60.12
N SER A 597 -45.36 8.71 59.94
CA SER A 597 -45.04 7.49 60.66
C SER A 597 -44.30 7.73 61.98
N GLY A 598 -43.61 8.87 62.13
CA GLY A 598 -42.66 9.10 63.23
C GLY A 598 -41.42 8.20 63.15
N PHE A 599 -40.95 7.91 61.93
CA PHE A 599 -39.75 7.10 61.68
C PHE A 599 -38.95 7.69 60.52
N ILE A 600 -37.63 7.75 60.69
CA ILE A 600 -36.69 8.21 59.67
C ILE A 600 -35.79 7.06 59.24
N LEU A 601 -35.34 7.08 57.98
CA LEU A 601 -34.28 6.20 57.52
C LEU A 601 -32.94 6.85 57.90
N SER A 602 -32.07 6.10 58.54
CA SER A 602 -30.67 6.46 58.70
C SER A 602 -29.78 5.48 57.96
N LEU A 603 -28.61 5.94 57.57
CA LEU A 603 -27.55 5.15 56.99
C LEU A 603 -26.31 5.33 57.87
N ASN A 604 -25.79 4.22 58.40
CA ASN A 604 -24.58 4.23 59.24
C ASN A 604 -24.69 5.17 60.48
N GLY A 605 -25.92 5.41 60.95
CA GLY A 605 -26.21 6.29 62.08
C GLY A 605 -26.52 7.74 61.72
N ASP A 606 -26.40 8.12 60.44
CA ASP A 606 -26.70 9.47 59.96
C ASP A 606 -28.05 9.52 59.22
N ALA A 607 -28.83 10.57 59.47
CA ALA A 607 -30.10 10.82 58.79
C ALA A 607 -29.93 11.68 57.51
N ASN A 608 -28.79 12.35 57.33
CA ASN A 608 -28.48 13.13 56.14
C ASN A 608 -27.93 12.24 55.02
N LEU A 609 -28.82 11.48 54.40
CA LEU A 609 -28.45 10.47 53.40
C LEU A 609 -27.78 11.06 52.15
N HIS A 610 -28.03 12.33 51.81
CA HIS A 610 -27.46 13.00 50.63
C HIS A 610 -25.94 13.15 50.71
N GLU A 611 -25.38 13.32 51.91
CA GLU A 611 -23.93 13.43 52.08
C GLU A 611 -23.22 12.09 51.85
N LEU A 612 -23.94 10.98 52.07
CA LEU A 612 -23.42 9.62 51.99
C LEU A 612 -23.76 8.90 50.68
N LEU A 613 -24.86 9.26 50.01
CA LEU A 613 -25.34 8.56 48.82
C LEU A 613 -25.25 9.47 47.59
N ALA A 614 -24.62 8.95 46.52
CA ALA A 614 -24.52 9.61 45.23
C ALA A 614 -24.03 11.07 45.28
N ASN A 615 -23.09 11.38 46.17
CA ASN A 615 -22.68 12.76 46.45
C ASN A 615 -21.87 13.36 45.27
N PRO A 616 -22.32 14.46 44.63
CA PRO A 616 -21.62 15.07 43.49
C PRO A 616 -20.18 15.52 43.82
N ILE A 617 -19.91 15.94 45.06
CA ILE A 617 -18.56 16.34 45.51
C ILE A 617 -17.58 15.14 45.42
N ASN A 618 -18.12 13.96 45.68
CA ASN A 618 -17.42 12.68 45.59
C ASN A 618 -17.66 11.99 44.25
N LYS A 619 -17.91 12.75 43.17
CA LYS A 619 -18.07 12.20 41.81
C LYS A 619 -19.20 11.17 41.76
N PHE A 620 -20.27 11.44 42.52
CA PHE A 620 -21.45 10.59 42.67
C PHE A 620 -21.20 9.23 43.34
N LEU A 621 -20.04 9.03 43.97
CA LEU A 621 -19.78 7.83 44.75
C LEU A 621 -20.53 7.89 46.09
N SER A 622 -21.04 6.74 46.50
CA SER A 622 -21.63 6.55 47.83
C SER A 622 -20.57 6.09 48.81
N VAL A 623 -20.64 6.59 50.04
CA VAL A 623 -19.64 6.38 51.09
C VAL A 623 -20.15 5.32 52.06
N GLY A 624 -19.42 4.21 52.14
CA GLY A 624 -19.64 3.12 53.09
C GLY A 624 -19.21 3.49 54.52
N ARG A 625 -19.51 2.61 55.46
CA ARG A 625 -19.29 2.83 56.90
C ARG A 625 -17.84 3.17 57.27
N SER A 626 -16.85 2.63 56.56
CA SER A 626 -15.42 2.85 56.83
C SER A 626 -14.76 3.78 55.81
N GLY A 627 -15.56 4.53 55.05
CA GLY A 627 -15.10 5.47 54.02
C GLY A 627 -14.89 4.85 52.64
N GLU A 628 -15.30 3.60 52.42
CA GLU A 628 -15.22 2.97 51.10
C GLU A 628 -16.12 3.67 50.09
N LEU A 629 -15.67 3.74 48.84
CA LEU A 629 -16.38 4.42 47.76
C LEU A 629 -16.94 3.39 46.78
N LEU A 630 -18.23 3.48 46.51
CA LEU A 630 -18.94 2.60 45.58
C LEU A 630 -19.95 3.40 44.75
N LEU A 631 -20.01 3.16 43.44
CA LEU A 631 -21.06 3.73 42.62
C LEU A 631 -22.32 2.87 42.74
N ILE A 632 -23.41 3.49 43.18
CA ILE A 632 -24.72 2.85 43.26
C ILE A 632 -25.59 3.53 42.21
N THR A 633 -25.95 2.81 41.16
CA THR A 633 -26.68 3.38 40.02
C THR A 633 -28.14 3.63 40.35
N ARG A 634 -28.71 2.83 41.26
CA ARG A 634 -30.11 2.97 41.65
C ARG A 634 -30.42 2.36 43.01
N ILE A 635 -31.15 3.10 43.85
CA ILE A 635 -31.70 2.62 45.12
C ILE A 635 -33.20 2.85 45.11
N ASN A 636 -34.00 1.79 45.10
CA ASN A 636 -35.45 1.84 45.23
C ASN A 636 -35.90 1.50 46.64
N LEU A 637 -36.98 2.16 47.07
CA LEU A 637 -37.65 1.89 48.32
C LEU A 637 -39.04 1.32 48.03
N LYS A 638 -39.42 0.26 48.75
CA LYS A 638 -40.77 -0.30 48.69
C LYS A 638 -41.27 -0.65 50.08
N LYS A 639 -42.50 -0.25 50.37
CA LYS A 639 -43.18 -0.59 51.61
C LYS A 639 -44.66 -0.80 51.37
N GLU A 640 -45.11 -2.02 51.61
CA GLU A 640 -46.53 -2.36 51.59
C GLU A 640 -47.25 -1.94 52.88
N ARG A 641 -48.55 -1.64 52.77
CA ARG A 641 -49.42 -1.44 53.93
C ARG A 641 -49.46 -2.71 54.78
N GLN A 642 -49.62 -2.56 56.09
CA GLN A 642 -49.64 -3.65 57.08
C GLN A 642 -48.31 -4.41 57.26
N SER A 643 -47.32 -4.20 56.40
CA SER A 643 -45.98 -4.78 56.57
C SER A 643 -45.19 -4.06 57.66
N ASP A 644 -44.34 -4.80 58.38
CA ASP A 644 -43.33 -4.22 59.28
C ASP A 644 -42.03 -3.86 58.55
N TYR A 645 -41.91 -4.31 57.30
CA TYR A 645 -40.67 -4.23 56.54
C TYR A 645 -40.66 -3.06 55.55
N LEU A 646 -39.46 -2.54 55.32
CA LEU A 646 -39.05 -1.71 54.21
C LEU A 646 -38.07 -2.53 53.38
N GLU A 647 -38.32 -2.61 52.09
CA GLU A 647 -37.40 -3.19 51.12
C GLU A 647 -36.57 -2.05 50.50
N ILE A 648 -35.25 -2.23 50.52
CA ILE A 648 -34.27 -1.31 49.93
C ILE A 648 -33.53 -2.10 48.85
N LYS A 649 -33.84 -1.84 47.58
CA LYS A 649 -33.28 -2.56 46.44
C LYS A 649 -32.19 -1.72 45.78
N MET A 650 -30.97 -2.24 45.72
CA MET A 650 -29.76 -1.53 45.28
C MET A 650 -29.20 -2.15 44.00
N ASN A 651 -28.88 -1.32 43.01
CA ASN A 651 -28.30 -1.71 41.74
C ASN A 651 -26.89 -1.11 41.63
N PHE A 652 -25.98 -1.87 41.04
CA PHE A 652 -24.58 -1.52 40.83
C PHE A 652 -24.23 -1.70 39.35
N LEU A 653 -23.05 -1.22 38.95
CA LEU A 653 -22.57 -1.47 37.59
C LEU A 653 -22.16 -2.94 37.42
N GLY A 654 -22.55 -3.55 36.32
CA GLY A 654 -22.26 -4.94 35.99
C GLY A 654 -23.50 -5.76 35.62
N THR A 655 -23.32 -7.08 35.56
CA THR A 655 -24.34 -8.02 35.06
C THR A 655 -25.12 -8.74 36.17
N GLY A 656 -24.87 -8.43 37.44
CA GLY A 656 -25.50 -9.07 38.58
C GLY A 656 -26.91 -8.55 38.91
N GLU A 657 -27.65 -9.37 39.64
CA GLU A 657 -28.99 -9.04 40.13
C GLU A 657 -28.94 -8.01 41.27
N PRO A 658 -29.97 -7.14 41.39
CA PRO A 658 -30.00 -6.12 42.44
C PRO A 658 -30.04 -6.72 43.84
N ILE A 659 -29.28 -6.14 44.76
CA ILE A 659 -29.23 -6.59 46.17
C ILE A 659 -30.37 -5.95 46.94
N THR A 660 -31.20 -6.78 47.59
CA THR A 660 -32.34 -6.31 48.40
C THR A 660 -32.03 -6.43 49.87
N LEU A 661 -32.08 -5.30 50.60
CA LEU A 661 -32.00 -5.26 52.05
C LEU A 661 -33.40 -5.08 52.64
N ILE A 662 -33.72 -5.90 53.65
CA ILE A 662 -34.98 -5.80 54.40
C ILE A 662 -34.68 -5.15 55.74
N ARG A 663 -35.43 -4.09 56.09
CA ARG A 663 -35.31 -3.39 57.37
C ARG A 663 -36.67 -3.19 58.02
N ASN A 664 -36.71 -3.26 59.34
CA ASN A 664 -37.88 -2.96 60.16
C ASN A 664 -37.51 -1.96 61.26
N PRO A 665 -38.47 -1.21 61.81
CA PRO A 665 -38.22 -0.32 62.93
C PRO A 665 -37.72 -1.09 64.14
N TYR A 666 -36.63 -0.62 64.74
CA TYR A 666 -36.23 -1.12 66.05
C TYR A 666 -37.14 -0.50 67.12
N ILE A 667 -37.97 -1.34 67.73
CA ILE A 667 -38.80 -0.96 68.89
C ILE A 667 -38.38 -1.90 70.02
N PRO A 668 -37.71 -1.40 71.08
CA PRO A 668 -37.42 -2.21 72.25
C PRO A 668 -38.73 -2.84 72.77
N ARG A 669 -38.73 -4.15 72.98
CA ARG A 669 -39.81 -4.79 73.73
C ARG A 669 -39.68 -4.32 75.17
N ASN A 670 -40.63 -3.49 75.61
CA ASN A 670 -40.84 -3.23 77.04
C ASN A 670 -41.36 -4.48 77.73
#